data_AF-A0A9D8MJ18-F1
#
_entry.id   AF-A0A9D8MJ18-F1
#
_cell.length_a   1.000
_cell.length_b   1.000
_cell.length_c   1.000
_cell.angle_alpha   90.00
_cell.angle_beta   90.00
_cell.angle_gamma   90.00
#
_symmetry.space_group_name_H-M   'P 1'
#
loop_
_entity.id
_entity.type
_entity.pdbx_description
1 polymer ?
#
loop_
_entity_poly.entity_id
_entity_poly.type
_entity_poly.pdbx_seq_one_letter_code
_entity_poly.pdbx_strand_id
1 'polypeptide(L)'
;MKKEITWSLMHPTMIDSVYMRRIINEASRYDVDSFELCGAFANPAGGLNGLLLFEPYPHAAEKCDKARVMETRRTLNEIVKLAGPRPVYLWHREIMMPKGMLEDRPAMLDKDGEFDLLGKDFLDFLRYKIENAFRVAPDLGGIVLTLTEADYSVIHNSDPDRYPPDKVVETIVRLFAEEHEKYHKRFILRSFGSIAADYEDILRGARLAAKDHAFDIETKITPYDFDPFLPPNPFLKKQPGTALNAECDGLGEFLGAGYLPAANVDNIVRYVHEGMAAGVSRYAVRLDRIGNCIFDCHEINIFAYHQLIRDPDLTADDIYALWAKDHWQGCEKEMTELARMGLEAVLKTNFVCGNVVFHKFPILPDWKWVAAGGSLGLYHNNVSLHQLRGEWGILSDRMAPGRDAILREKQTALKLAEEGLARIRALKERLVPREYEKAERVWRILNTACKAISAFTESLCAYFEDLESSEAHPRRLLPSVARAEEIINGLLADTSEALPTMESCCDGAPLPGDDLDRVYLKGLRILCREMIPQFEAEQKLRSALAAGSRDLILPGSFGDQYRIFRYMHASHTELKNGLPVRYAGNSVFPNGFFEVEMKSAAGGSLEIGFLPGCASECRITLNGSTDKYKIPQDGRLTLPSPDGRATLRIEKSGADYPGVISIRSC
;
A
#
# COMPACT_ATOMS: atom_id res chain seq x y z
N MET A 1 -14.69 -3.30 -30.28
CA MET A 1 -15.47 -3.88 -29.16
C MET A 1 -15.62 -2.78 -28.12
N LYS A 2 -16.84 -2.52 -27.62
CA LYS A 2 -17.07 -1.53 -26.55
C LYS A 2 -16.26 -1.94 -25.33
N LYS A 3 -15.50 -1.01 -24.75
CA LYS A 3 -14.78 -1.23 -23.49
C LYS A 3 -15.74 -1.07 -22.32
N GLU A 4 -15.63 -1.94 -21.33
CA GLU A 4 -16.47 -1.89 -20.12
C GLU A 4 -15.90 -0.90 -19.11
N ILE A 5 -16.78 -0.11 -18.47
CA ILE A 5 -16.45 0.74 -17.33
C ILE A 5 -17.10 0.14 -16.08
N THR A 6 -16.27 -0.20 -15.11
CA THR A 6 -16.68 -0.71 -13.81
C THR A 6 -16.37 0.34 -12.75
N TRP A 7 -17.32 0.62 -11.88
CA TRP A 7 -17.08 1.47 -10.72
C TRP A 7 -16.78 0.60 -9.50
N SER A 8 -15.59 0.79 -8.93
CA SER A 8 -15.11 0.03 -7.78
C SER A 8 -15.27 0.85 -6.50
N LEU A 9 -16.05 0.32 -5.56
CA LEU A 9 -16.34 0.91 -4.25
C LEU A 9 -15.41 0.29 -3.21
N MET A 10 -14.67 1.12 -2.50
CA MET A 10 -13.45 0.71 -1.78
C MET A 10 -13.55 0.95 -0.27
N HIS A 11 -12.62 0.33 0.45
CA HIS A 11 -12.49 0.46 1.88
C HIS A 11 -11.87 1.83 2.28
N PRO A 12 -12.13 2.33 3.50
CA PRO A 12 -13.14 1.91 4.48
C PRO A 12 -14.52 2.57 4.32
N THR A 13 -14.89 3.01 3.11
CA THR A 13 -16.22 3.60 2.92
C THR A 13 -17.28 2.58 3.33
N MET A 14 -18.21 2.97 4.22
CA MET A 14 -19.30 2.09 4.61
C MET A 14 -20.18 1.85 3.38
N ILE A 15 -20.12 0.65 2.81
CA ILE A 15 -20.91 0.28 1.65
C ILE A 15 -22.25 -0.25 2.14
N ASP A 16 -23.25 0.64 2.18
CA ASP A 16 -24.63 0.30 2.47
C ASP A 16 -25.57 0.66 1.30
N SER A 17 -26.85 0.38 1.45
CA SER A 17 -27.84 0.68 0.41
C SER A 17 -28.10 2.18 0.23
N VAL A 18 -27.83 3.03 1.22
CA VAL A 18 -27.95 4.49 1.11
C VAL A 18 -26.83 5.03 0.23
N TYR A 19 -25.58 4.65 0.52
CA TYR A 19 -24.43 5.01 -0.29
C TYR A 19 -24.58 4.47 -1.72
N MET A 20 -25.01 3.22 -1.88
CA MET A 20 -25.22 2.64 -3.21
C MET A 20 -26.30 3.40 -4.01
N ARG A 21 -27.39 3.86 -3.37
CA ARG A 21 -28.40 4.70 -4.04
C ARG A 21 -27.80 6.00 -4.58
N ARG A 22 -26.90 6.64 -3.79
CA ARG A 22 -26.15 7.81 -4.25
C ARG A 22 -25.29 7.47 -5.47
N ILE A 23 -24.51 6.39 -5.40
CA ILE A 23 -23.65 5.95 -6.51
C ILE A 23 -24.46 5.65 -7.77
N ILE A 24 -25.60 4.97 -7.65
CA ILE A 24 -26.47 4.67 -8.80
C ILE A 24 -27.05 5.93 -9.43
N ASN A 25 -27.38 6.94 -8.62
CA ASN A 25 -27.82 8.24 -9.12
C ASN A 25 -26.71 8.94 -9.91
N GLU A 26 -25.48 8.97 -9.40
CA GLU A 26 -24.35 9.54 -10.15
C GLU A 26 -24.03 8.75 -11.42
N ALA A 27 -24.13 7.41 -11.36
CA ALA A 27 -23.94 6.52 -12.51
C ALA A 27 -24.93 6.80 -13.65
N SER A 28 -26.04 7.51 -13.44
CA SER A 28 -26.95 7.91 -14.52
C SER A 28 -26.36 8.95 -15.47
N ARG A 29 -25.28 9.62 -15.07
CA ARG A 29 -24.54 10.63 -15.85
C ARG A 29 -23.38 10.05 -16.65
N TYR A 30 -23.10 8.75 -16.47
CA TYR A 30 -21.94 8.07 -17.04
C TYR A 30 -22.36 6.72 -17.62
N ASP A 31 -21.63 6.21 -18.61
CA ASP A 31 -21.84 4.87 -19.14
C ASP A 31 -21.18 3.81 -18.25
N VAL A 32 -21.79 3.50 -17.10
CA VAL A 32 -21.31 2.50 -16.14
C VAL A 32 -21.90 1.13 -16.44
N ASP A 33 -21.04 0.17 -16.75
CA ASP A 33 -21.44 -1.18 -17.17
C ASP A 33 -21.56 -2.15 -15.97
N SER A 34 -20.84 -1.94 -14.86
CA SER A 34 -20.87 -2.81 -13.67
C SER A 34 -20.30 -2.17 -12.40
N PHE A 35 -20.42 -2.87 -11.27
CA PHE A 35 -19.88 -2.44 -9.97
C PHE A 35 -19.01 -3.50 -9.31
N GLU A 36 -18.00 -3.06 -8.57
CA GLU A 36 -17.19 -3.91 -7.70
C GLU A 36 -17.30 -3.41 -6.25
N LEU A 37 -17.49 -4.33 -5.32
CA LEU A 37 -17.60 -4.04 -3.90
C LEU A 37 -16.40 -4.62 -3.15
N CYS A 38 -15.58 -3.76 -2.57
CA CYS A 38 -14.56 -4.17 -1.62
C CYS A 38 -15.20 -4.49 -0.26
N GLY A 39 -15.28 -5.78 0.10
CA GLY A 39 -15.69 -6.18 1.45
C GLY A 39 -14.72 -5.68 2.54
N ALA A 40 -15.15 -5.71 3.80
CA ALA A 40 -14.31 -5.30 4.95
C ALA A 40 -12.99 -6.11 4.98
N PHE A 41 -11.83 -5.42 5.05
CA PHE A 41 -10.51 -6.03 4.92
C PHE A 41 -9.96 -6.62 6.22
N ALA A 42 -10.07 -5.88 7.33
CA ALA A 42 -9.41 -6.27 8.58
C ALA A 42 -10.27 -7.20 9.47
N ASN A 43 -11.29 -7.84 8.90
CA ASN A 43 -12.16 -8.74 9.63
C ASN A 43 -12.22 -10.09 8.90
N PRO A 44 -11.97 -11.23 9.59
CA PRO A 44 -12.19 -12.56 9.05
C PRO A 44 -13.60 -12.80 8.48
N ALA A 45 -14.57 -11.94 8.80
CA ALA A 45 -15.91 -11.87 8.24
C ALA A 45 -16.05 -10.95 7.00
N GLY A 46 -14.96 -10.62 6.30
CA GLY A 46 -14.97 -9.93 5.01
C GLY A 46 -15.16 -10.87 3.81
N GLY A 47 -15.40 -10.29 2.63
CA GLY A 47 -15.49 -11.04 1.35
C GLY A 47 -16.49 -12.20 1.41
N LEU A 48 -16.08 -13.38 0.94
CA LEU A 48 -16.92 -14.58 0.98
C LEU A 48 -17.23 -15.02 2.41
N ASN A 49 -16.28 -14.92 3.35
CA ASN A 49 -16.49 -15.36 4.73
C ASN A 49 -17.64 -14.59 5.41
N GLY A 50 -17.82 -13.31 5.06
CA GLY A 50 -18.93 -12.48 5.56
C GLY A 50 -20.32 -12.95 5.15
N LEU A 51 -20.42 -13.90 4.23
CA LEU A 51 -21.67 -14.46 3.74
C LEU A 51 -21.97 -15.85 4.32
N LEU A 52 -21.11 -16.42 5.17
CA LEU A 52 -21.18 -17.83 5.57
C LEU A 52 -21.42 -18.00 7.07
N LEU A 53 -22.16 -19.04 7.43
CA LEU A 53 -22.38 -19.43 8.83
C LEU A 53 -21.52 -20.62 9.26
N PHE A 54 -20.71 -21.16 8.33
CA PHE A 54 -19.77 -22.26 8.54
C PHE A 54 -20.41 -23.52 9.13
N GLU A 55 -21.66 -23.83 8.76
CA GLU A 55 -22.46 -24.90 9.39
C GLU A 55 -21.76 -26.28 9.47
N PRO A 56 -20.94 -26.72 8.49
CA PRO A 56 -20.20 -27.98 8.57
C PRO A 56 -19.00 -27.97 9.55
N TYR A 57 -18.64 -26.82 10.12
CA TYR A 57 -17.44 -26.58 10.92
C TYR A 57 -17.87 -26.07 12.31
N PRO A 58 -18.07 -26.96 13.29
CA PRO A 58 -18.69 -26.61 14.57
C PRO A 58 -18.01 -25.48 15.34
N HIS A 59 -16.68 -25.50 15.47
CA HIS A 59 -15.95 -24.47 16.21
C HIS A 59 -15.97 -23.13 15.47
N ALA A 60 -15.86 -23.14 14.14
CA ALA A 60 -16.00 -21.94 13.33
C ALA A 60 -17.43 -21.36 13.36
N ALA A 61 -18.44 -22.21 13.32
CA ALA A 61 -19.86 -21.81 13.41
C ALA A 61 -20.22 -21.22 14.77
N GLU A 62 -19.61 -21.73 15.86
CA GLU A 62 -19.77 -21.18 17.21
C GLU A 62 -19.17 -19.78 17.33
N LYS A 63 -17.99 -19.58 16.75
CA LYS A 63 -17.26 -18.29 16.79
C LYS A 63 -17.75 -17.27 15.76
N CYS A 64 -18.65 -17.68 14.87
CA CYS A 64 -19.23 -16.83 13.83
C CYS A 64 -20.26 -15.85 14.39
N ASP A 65 -20.14 -14.56 14.04
CA ASP A 65 -21.17 -13.56 14.31
C ASP A 65 -22.34 -13.72 13.31
N LYS A 66 -23.32 -14.54 13.71
CA LYS A 66 -24.49 -14.86 12.87
C LYS A 66 -25.32 -13.62 12.52
N ALA A 67 -25.44 -12.66 13.45
CA ALA A 67 -26.23 -11.45 13.22
C ALA A 67 -25.58 -10.59 12.13
N ARG A 68 -24.25 -10.40 12.22
CA ARG A 68 -23.48 -9.67 11.20
C ARG A 68 -23.50 -10.34 9.83
N VAL A 69 -23.42 -11.67 9.77
CA VAL A 69 -23.52 -12.41 8.49
C VAL A 69 -24.90 -12.22 7.85
N MET A 70 -25.98 -12.32 8.63
CA MET A 70 -27.34 -12.12 8.11
C MET A 70 -27.56 -10.68 7.65
N GLU A 71 -27.00 -9.70 8.35
CA GLU A 71 -27.02 -8.31 7.92
C GLU A 71 -26.26 -8.09 6.61
N THR A 72 -25.04 -8.66 6.51
CA THR A 72 -24.21 -8.57 5.30
C THR A 72 -24.93 -9.18 4.10
N ARG A 73 -25.56 -10.35 4.26
CA ARG A 73 -26.39 -10.98 3.21
C ARG A 73 -27.55 -10.08 2.78
N ARG A 74 -28.25 -9.46 3.74
CA ARG A 74 -29.38 -8.55 3.46
C ARG A 74 -28.92 -7.33 2.66
N THR A 75 -27.86 -6.66 3.12
CA THR A 75 -27.30 -5.47 2.48
C THR A 75 -26.76 -5.77 1.09
N LEU A 76 -26.02 -6.86 0.91
CA LEU A 76 -25.52 -7.25 -0.40
C LEU A 76 -26.65 -7.51 -1.40
N ASN A 77 -27.68 -8.27 -1.00
CA ASN A 77 -28.82 -8.53 -1.88
C ASN A 77 -29.62 -7.25 -2.21
N GLU A 78 -29.72 -6.30 -1.27
CA GLU A 78 -30.31 -4.98 -1.55
C GLU A 78 -29.46 -4.19 -2.57
N ILE A 79 -28.13 -4.17 -2.41
CA ILE A 79 -27.21 -3.52 -3.34
C ILE A 79 -27.30 -4.12 -4.75
N VAL A 80 -27.28 -5.45 -4.86
CA VAL A 80 -27.43 -6.14 -6.15
C VAL A 80 -28.76 -5.76 -6.82
N LYS A 81 -29.85 -5.72 -6.05
CA LYS A 81 -31.15 -5.27 -6.55
C LYS A 81 -31.14 -3.82 -7.02
N LEU A 82 -30.45 -2.92 -6.30
CA LEU A 82 -30.31 -1.50 -6.68
C LEU A 82 -29.48 -1.30 -7.95
N ALA A 83 -28.47 -2.13 -8.19
CA ALA A 83 -27.66 -2.08 -9.42
C ALA A 83 -28.47 -2.41 -10.68
N GLY A 84 -29.57 -3.15 -10.53
CA GLY A 84 -30.47 -3.54 -11.60
C GLY A 84 -29.79 -4.54 -12.55
N PRO A 85 -29.79 -4.31 -13.88
CA PRO A 85 -29.18 -5.24 -14.83
C PRO A 85 -27.63 -5.22 -14.82
N ARG A 86 -27.02 -4.23 -14.15
CA ARG A 86 -25.56 -4.10 -14.08
C ARG A 86 -25.02 -5.11 -13.07
N PRO A 87 -24.09 -6.01 -13.46
CA PRO A 87 -23.56 -6.99 -12.53
C PRO A 87 -22.77 -6.31 -11.42
N VAL A 88 -22.86 -6.92 -10.23
CA VAL A 88 -22.10 -6.54 -9.03
C VAL A 88 -21.13 -7.66 -8.72
N TYR A 89 -19.85 -7.35 -8.60
CA TYR A 89 -18.83 -8.32 -8.20
C TYR A 89 -18.36 -8.04 -6.78
N LEU A 90 -18.14 -9.09 -6.00
CA LEU A 90 -17.65 -8.98 -4.62
C LEU A 90 -16.16 -9.28 -4.57
N TRP A 91 -15.37 -8.40 -3.96
CA TRP A 91 -13.97 -8.68 -3.70
C TRP A 91 -13.80 -9.68 -2.57
N HIS A 92 -12.83 -10.57 -2.75
CA HIS A 92 -12.47 -11.59 -1.80
C HIS A 92 -10.95 -11.75 -1.74
N ARG A 93 -10.42 -11.90 -0.53
CA ARG A 93 -9.00 -12.21 -0.29
C ARG A 93 -8.89 -13.67 0.12
N GLU A 94 -7.87 -14.34 -0.37
CA GLU A 94 -7.57 -15.72 0.01
C GLU A 94 -6.06 -15.84 0.26
N ILE A 95 -5.59 -16.39 1.38
CA ILE A 95 -6.30 -17.24 2.37
C ILE A 95 -6.79 -16.48 3.59
N MET A 96 -8.11 -16.43 3.79
CA MET A 96 -8.74 -15.78 4.95
C MET A 96 -9.41 -16.84 5.84
N MET A 97 -8.87 -17.03 7.04
CA MET A 97 -9.20 -18.12 7.94
C MET A 97 -10.17 -17.67 9.04
N PRO A 98 -11.43 -18.17 9.06
CA PRO A 98 -12.33 -17.84 10.16
C PRO A 98 -11.84 -18.47 11.47
N LYS A 99 -12.02 -17.76 12.59
CA LYS A 99 -11.67 -18.26 13.92
C LYS A 99 -12.34 -19.61 14.16
N GLY A 100 -11.60 -20.59 14.68
CA GLY A 100 -12.09 -21.95 14.92
C GLY A 100 -11.89 -22.93 13.77
N MET A 101 -11.58 -22.47 12.55
CA MET A 101 -11.42 -23.37 11.41
C MET A 101 -10.25 -24.36 11.56
N LEU A 102 -9.12 -23.91 12.11
CA LEU A 102 -7.97 -24.81 12.35
C LEU A 102 -8.21 -25.82 13.47
N GLU A 103 -9.22 -25.59 14.33
CA GLU A 103 -9.66 -26.57 15.34
C GLU A 103 -10.55 -27.63 14.68
N ASP A 104 -11.43 -27.21 13.76
CA ASP A 104 -12.28 -28.11 12.98
C ASP A 104 -11.47 -28.91 11.93
N ARG A 105 -10.41 -28.31 11.38
CA ARG A 105 -9.56 -28.87 10.31
C ARG A 105 -8.07 -28.66 10.58
N PRO A 106 -7.48 -29.37 11.57
CA PRO A 106 -6.04 -29.24 11.87
C PRO A 106 -5.12 -29.62 10.71
N ALA A 107 -5.58 -30.47 9.79
CA ALA A 107 -4.84 -30.92 8.62
C ALA A 107 -4.67 -29.83 7.53
N MET A 108 -5.21 -28.62 7.74
CA MET A 108 -4.85 -27.44 6.95
C MET A 108 -3.46 -26.90 7.29
N LEU A 109 -2.85 -27.37 8.38
CA LEU A 109 -1.44 -27.14 8.67
C LEU A 109 -0.66 -28.40 8.37
N ASP A 110 0.56 -28.22 7.87
CA ASP A 110 1.48 -29.31 7.65
C ASP A 110 2.28 -29.69 8.90
N LYS A 111 3.18 -30.65 8.75
CA LYS A 111 4.02 -31.19 9.83
C LYS A 111 4.92 -30.13 10.50
N ASP A 112 5.21 -29.03 9.81
CA ASP A 112 6.07 -27.94 10.28
C ASP A 112 5.23 -26.78 10.84
N GLY A 113 3.90 -26.93 10.88
CA GLY A 113 2.95 -25.93 11.37
C GLY A 113 2.63 -24.82 10.36
N GLU A 114 3.10 -24.98 9.12
CA GLU A 114 2.85 -24.04 8.02
C GLU A 114 1.58 -24.43 7.27
N PHE A 115 0.96 -23.48 6.56
CA PHE A 115 -0.33 -23.74 5.90
C PHE A 115 -0.15 -24.66 4.67
N ASP A 116 -0.95 -25.74 4.60
CA ASP A 116 -0.94 -26.66 3.46
C ASP A 116 -1.74 -26.09 2.28
N LEU A 117 -1.04 -25.28 1.48
CA LEU A 117 -1.59 -24.52 0.35
C LEU A 117 -2.16 -25.39 -0.79
N LEU A 118 -1.82 -26.68 -0.82
CA LEU A 118 -2.27 -27.65 -1.84
C LEU A 118 -3.08 -28.80 -1.23
N GLY A 119 -3.33 -28.75 0.08
CA GLY A 119 -4.00 -29.80 0.84
C GLY A 119 -5.49 -29.91 0.52
N LYS A 120 -6.02 -31.14 0.56
CA LYS A 120 -7.42 -31.44 0.24
C LYS A 120 -8.40 -30.66 1.12
N ASP A 121 -8.13 -30.55 2.42
CA ASP A 121 -9.02 -29.87 3.37
C ASP A 121 -9.18 -28.38 3.06
N PHE A 122 -8.09 -27.71 2.64
CA PHE A 122 -8.13 -26.33 2.19
C PHE A 122 -8.95 -26.18 0.90
N LEU A 123 -8.70 -27.03 -0.10
CA LEU A 123 -9.44 -26.97 -1.37
C LEU A 123 -10.94 -27.26 -1.20
N ASP A 124 -11.31 -28.19 -0.32
CA ASP A 124 -12.72 -28.46 0.00
C ASP A 124 -13.37 -27.26 0.71
N PHE A 125 -12.63 -26.57 1.58
CA PHE A 125 -13.11 -25.34 2.20
C PHE A 125 -13.31 -24.21 1.19
N LEU A 126 -12.41 -24.05 0.21
CA LEU A 126 -12.60 -23.07 -0.88
C LEU A 126 -13.88 -23.33 -1.67
N ARG A 127 -14.15 -24.60 -2.06
CA ARG A 127 -15.40 -24.97 -2.74
C ARG A 127 -16.61 -24.62 -1.90
N TYR A 128 -16.60 -25.02 -0.62
CA TYR A 128 -17.67 -24.69 0.32
C TYR A 128 -17.96 -23.18 0.36
N LYS A 129 -16.92 -22.34 0.40
CA LYS A 129 -17.07 -20.87 0.43
C LYS A 129 -17.76 -20.34 -0.82
N ILE A 130 -17.31 -20.76 -2.00
CA ILE A 130 -17.81 -20.25 -3.28
C ILE A 130 -19.26 -20.71 -3.50
N GLU A 131 -19.53 -22.00 -3.36
CA GLU A 131 -20.85 -22.59 -3.57
C GLU A 131 -21.90 -21.94 -2.64
N ASN A 132 -21.57 -21.79 -1.35
CA ASN A 132 -22.51 -21.22 -0.39
C ASN A 132 -22.70 -19.72 -0.57
N ALA A 133 -21.68 -18.98 -0.99
CA ALA A 133 -21.82 -17.56 -1.31
C ALA A 133 -22.80 -17.35 -2.47
N PHE A 134 -22.67 -18.11 -3.57
CA PHE A 134 -23.62 -18.02 -4.70
C PHE A 134 -25.01 -18.53 -4.34
N ARG A 135 -25.13 -19.48 -3.40
CA ARG A 135 -26.43 -19.91 -2.90
C ARG A 135 -27.16 -18.80 -2.12
N VAL A 136 -26.45 -17.98 -1.35
CA VAL A 136 -27.07 -16.93 -0.50
C VAL A 136 -27.20 -15.57 -1.20
N ALA A 137 -26.43 -15.36 -2.28
CA ALA A 137 -26.50 -14.19 -3.14
C ALA A 137 -26.55 -14.62 -4.62
N PRO A 138 -27.66 -15.24 -5.08
CA PRO A 138 -27.75 -15.84 -6.41
C PRO A 138 -27.65 -14.83 -7.55
N ASP A 139 -27.96 -13.55 -7.30
CA ASP A 139 -27.90 -12.49 -8.31
C ASP A 139 -26.53 -11.79 -8.35
N LEU A 140 -25.58 -12.17 -7.49
CA LEU A 140 -24.22 -11.66 -7.54
C LEU A 140 -23.60 -11.99 -8.90
N GLY A 141 -22.90 -11.04 -9.52
CA GLY A 141 -22.29 -11.20 -10.85
C GLY A 141 -21.05 -12.09 -10.85
N GLY A 142 -20.39 -12.22 -9.69
CA GLY A 142 -19.19 -13.03 -9.51
C GLY A 142 -18.23 -12.47 -8.47
N ILE A 143 -17.00 -12.97 -8.47
CA ILE A 143 -15.99 -12.63 -7.46
C ILE A 143 -14.74 -12.04 -8.11
N VAL A 144 -14.19 -11.03 -7.43
CA VAL A 144 -12.85 -10.49 -7.69
C VAL A 144 -11.90 -11.04 -6.63
N LEU A 145 -11.02 -11.95 -7.02
CA LEU A 145 -10.11 -12.65 -6.10
C LEU A 145 -8.76 -11.92 -6.02
N THR A 146 -8.30 -11.70 -4.80
CA THR A 146 -6.94 -11.23 -4.49
C THR A 146 -6.22 -12.32 -3.69
N LEU A 147 -4.99 -12.67 -4.11
CA LEU A 147 -4.17 -13.71 -3.48
C LEU A 147 -3.08 -13.15 -2.55
N THR A 148 -2.98 -11.82 -2.48
CA THR A 148 -2.13 -11.08 -1.54
C THR A 148 -2.97 -10.57 -0.37
N GLU A 149 -2.30 -10.05 0.66
CA GLU A 149 -2.95 -9.40 1.82
C GLU A 149 -3.88 -10.34 2.60
N ALA A 150 -3.46 -11.58 2.84
CA ALA A 150 -4.28 -12.58 3.51
C ALA A 150 -3.60 -13.10 4.80
N ASP A 151 -4.32 -13.92 5.59
CA ASP A 151 -3.79 -14.50 6.84
C ASP A 151 -2.59 -15.41 6.57
N TYR A 152 -2.62 -16.12 5.44
CA TYR A 152 -1.51 -16.93 4.93
C TYR A 152 -1.15 -16.48 3.53
N SER A 153 0.16 -16.24 3.30
CA SER A 153 0.64 -15.78 2.01
C SER A 153 0.66 -16.91 0.98
N VAL A 154 -0.10 -16.73 -0.10
CA VAL A 154 -0.14 -17.66 -1.24
C VAL A 154 1.18 -17.60 -2.03
N ILE A 155 1.73 -16.40 -2.19
CA ILE A 155 2.86 -16.11 -3.08
C ILE A 155 4.18 -16.09 -2.31
N HIS A 156 4.20 -15.50 -1.11
CA HIS A 156 5.39 -15.38 -0.27
C HIS A 156 5.51 -16.49 0.77
N ASN A 157 4.99 -17.68 0.46
CA ASN A 157 4.94 -18.79 1.40
C ASN A 157 6.36 -19.19 1.87
N SER A 158 6.41 -19.77 3.07
CA SER A 158 7.64 -20.08 3.80
C SER A 158 8.44 -21.25 3.23
N ASP A 159 7.83 -22.11 2.42
CA ASP A 159 8.42 -23.29 1.80
C ASP A 159 8.06 -23.36 0.30
N PRO A 160 8.67 -22.50 -0.54
CA PRO A 160 8.37 -22.43 -1.97
C PRO A 160 8.81 -23.68 -2.74
N ASP A 161 9.68 -24.53 -2.17
CA ASP A 161 10.02 -25.82 -2.76
C ASP A 161 8.83 -26.79 -2.67
N ARG A 162 8.15 -26.80 -1.52
CA ARG A 162 6.96 -27.61 -1.29
C ARG A 162 5.70 -26.99 -1.92
N TYR A 163 5.58 -25.67 -1.84
CA TYR A 163 4.45 -24.90 -2.36
C TYR A 163 4.94 -23.89 -3.40
N PRO A 164 5.36 -24.33 -4.60
CA PRO A 164 5.77 -23.41 -5.67
C PRO A 164 4.68 -22.37 -5.93
N PRO A 165 4.96 -21.06 -5.85
CA PRO A 165 3.93 -20.01 -5.91
C PRO A 165 3.02 -20.12 -7.13
N ASP A 166 3.58 -20.39 -8.31
CA ASP A 166 2.81 -20.57 -9.54
C ASP A 166 1.87 -21.77 -9.51
N LYS A 167 2.26 -22.87 -8.85
CA LYS A 167 1.44 -24.06 -8.64
C LYS A 167 0.32 -23.85 -7.63
N VAL A 168 0.60 -23.11 -6.57
CA VAL A 168 -0.43 -22.71 -5.61
C VAL A 168 -1.46 -21.82 -6.30
N VAL A 169 -1.00 -20.79 -7.03
CA VAL A 169 -1.87 -19.90 -7.79
C VAL A 169 -2.68 -20.70 -8.82
N GLU A 170 -2.05 -21.55 -9.64
CA GLU A 170 -2.73 -22.41 -10.61
C GLU A 170 -3.88 -23.19 -9.95
N THR A 171 -3.61 -23.81 -8.81
CA THR A 171 -4.57 -24.68 -8.12
C THR A 171 -5.76 -23.89 -7.59
N ILE A 172 -5.52 -22.77 -6.90
CA ILE A 172 -6.59 -21.93 -6.34
C ILE A 172 -7.40 -21.28 -7.47
N VAL A 173 -6.73 -20.70 -8.47
CA VAL A 173 -7.37 -19.99 -9.59
C VAL A 173 -8.20 -20.95 -10.44
N ARG A 174 -7.70 -22.17 -10.71
CA ARG A 174 -8.46 -23.20 -11.44
C ARG A 174 -9.75 -23.56 -10.70
N LEU A 175 -9.67 -23.77 -9.39
CA LEU A 175 -10.85 -24.08 -8.56
C LEU A 175 -11.87 -22.94 -8.60
N PHE A 176 -11.42 -21.69 -8.42
CA PHE A 176 -12.32 -20.54 -8.53
C PHE A 176 -12.96 -20.46 -9.92
N ALA A 177 -12.19 -20.60 -10.98
CA ALA A 177 -12.69 -20.54 -12.35
C ALA A 177 -13.71 -21.67 -12.64
N GLU A 178 -13.42 -22.90 -12.22
CA GLU A 178 -14.31 -24.06 -12.35
C GLU A 178 -15.65 -23.82 -11.65
N GLU A 179 -15.62 -23.38 -10.38
CA GLU A 179 -16.84 -23.12 -9.62
C GLU A 179 -17.63 -21.95 -10.22
N HIS A 180 -16.97 -20.88 -10.67
CA HIS A 180 -17.67 -19.77 -11.31
C HIS A 180 -18.36 -20.19 -12.61
N GLU A 181 -17.73 -21.04 -13.42
CA GLU A 181 -18.33 -21.57 -14.64
C GLU A 181 -19.61 -22.38 -14.35
N LYS A 182 -19.60 -23.25 -13.33
CA LYS A 182 -20.76 -24.04 -12.88
C LYS A 182 -21.97 -23.18 -12.53
N TYR A 183 -21.74 -22.03 -11.91
CA TYR A 183 -22.79 -21.10 -11.50
C TYR A 183 -23.06 -19.97 -12.52
N HIS A 184 -22.41 -20.02 -13.69
CA HIS A 184 -22.48 -18.97 -14.73
C HIS A 184 -22.16 -17.57 -14.20
N LYS A 185 -21.13 -17.48 -13.37
CA LYS A 185 -20.63 -16.23 -12.77
C LYS A 185 -19.31 -15.82 -13.38
N ARG A 186 -19.00 -14.52 -13.37
CA ARG A 186 -17.72 -14.01 -13.87
C ARG A 186 -16.64 -14.15 -12.79
N PHE A 187 -15.54 -14.80 -13.12
CA PHE A 187 -14.38 -14.85 -12.25
C PHE A 187 -13.33 -13.82 -12.69
N ILE A 188 -12.86 -13.02 -11.74
CA ILE A 188 -11.86 -11.97 -11.96
C ILE A 188 -10.71 -12.21 -10.99
N LEU A 189 -9.52 -12.49 -11.50
CA LEU A 189 -8.30 -12.60 -10.71
C LEU A 189 -7.57 -11.26 -10.71
N ARG A 190 -7.41 -10.63 -9.54
CA ARG A 190 -6.51 -9.51 -9.36
C ARG A 190 -5.07 -10.01 -9.32
N SER A 191 -4.26 -9.58 -10.26
CA SER A 191 -2.83 -9.92 -10.32
C SER A 191 -1.97 -8.96 -9.50
N PHE A 192 -2.50 -8.36 -8.43
CA PHE A 192 -1.78 -7.38 -7.63
C PHE A 192 -0.56 -8.02 -6.96
N GLY A 193 0.59 -7.36 -7.08
CA GLY A 193 1.85 -7.77 -6.48
C GLY A 193 2.61 -6.56 -5.92
N SER A 194 3.30 -6.73 -4.81
CA SER A 194 4.14 -5.67 -4.22
C SER A 194 5.51 -5.59 -4.88
N ILE A 195 5.93 -6.65 -5.56
CA ILE A 195 7.16 -6.74 -6.36
C ILE A 195 6.93 -7.43 -7.70
N ALA A 196 7.93 -7.35 -8.58
CA ALA A 196 7.87 -7.94 -9.92
C ALA A 196 7.60 -9.46 -9.89
N ALA A 197 8.30 -10.18 -8.99
CA ALA A 197 8.15 -11.63 -8.86
C ALA A 197 6.69 -12.04 -8.57
N ASP A 198 5.96 -11.28 -7.76
CA ASP A 198 4.56 -11.55 -7.44
C ASP A 198 3.69 -11.57 -8.70
N TYR A 199 3.85 -10.56 -9.57
CA TYR A 199 3.12 -10.52 -10.84
C TYR A 199 3.50 -11.72 -11.72
N GLU A 200 4.78 -12.06 -11.78
CA GLU A 200 5.25 -13.18 -12.60
C GLU A 200 4.68 -14.51 -12.14
N ASP A 201 4.67 -14.77 -10.83
CA ASP A 201 4.14 -16.00 -10.25
C ASP A 201 2.62 -16.09 -10.41
N ILE A 202 1.90 -14.99 -10.14
CA ILE A 202 0.44 -14.95 -10.31
C ILE A 202 0.06 -15.17 -11.77
N LEU A 203 0.70 -14.43 -12.70
CA LEU A 203 0.37 -14.52 -14.13
C LEU A 203 0.76 -15.89 -14.70
N ARG A 204 1.84 -16.52 -14.20
CA ARG A 204 2.23 -17.87 -14.60
C ARG A 204 1.20 -18.90 -14.15
N GLY A 205 0.79 -18.88 -12.88
CA GLY A 205 -0.26 -19.75 -12.36
C GLY A 205 -1.60 -19.55 -13.06
N ALA A 206 -1.99 -18.29 -13.28
CA ALA A 206 -3.19 -17.93 -14.02
C ALA A 206 -3.19 -18.47 -15.45
N ARG A 207 -2.07 -18.35 -16.17
CA ARG A 207 -1.94 -18.90 -17.54
C ARG A 207 -2.09 -20.41 -17.57
N LEU A 208 -1.69 -21.13 -16.52
CA LEU A 208 -1.87 -22.58 -16.43
C LEU A 208 -3.33 -22.93 -16.19
N ALA A 209 -4.01 -22.24 -15.26
CA ALA A 209 -5.45 -22.41 -15.02
C ALA A 209 -6.30 -22.05 -16.25
N ALA A 210 -5.89 -21.03 -17.01
CA ALA A 210 -6.59 -20.54 -18.21
C ALA A 210 -6.61 -21.53 -19.39
N LYS A 211 -5.86 -22.64 -19.30
CA LYS A 211 -5.94 -23.74 -20.26
C LYS A 211 -7.26 -24.52 -20.16
N ASP A 212 -7.82 -24.55 -18.96
CA ASP A 212 -8.98 -25.37 -18.63
C ASP A 212 -10.26 -24.53 -18.56
N HIS A 213 -10.17 -23.30 -18.03
CA HIS A 213 -11.31 -22.40 -17.82
C HIS A 213 -10.97 -20.97 -18.23
N ALA A 214 -11.90 -20.28 -18.90
CA ALA A 214 -11.73 -18.86 -19.25
C ALA A 214 -12.12 -17.96 -18.08
N PHE A 215 -11.33 -16.92 -17.83
CA PHE A 215 -11.61 -15.92 -16.79
C PHE A 215 -10.89 -14.60 -17.10
N ASP A 216 -11.10 -13.62 -16.23
CA ASP A 216 -10.53 -12.28 -16.36
C ASP A 216 -9.30 -12.11 -15.46
N ILE A 217 -8.26 -11.46 -15.99
CA ILE A 217 -7.17 -10.96 -15.15
C ILE A 217 -7.32 -9.45 -15.05
N GLU A 218 -7.44 -8.96 -13.83
CA GLU A 218 -7.39 -7.54 -13.52
C GLU A 218 -6.02 -7.17 -12.97
N THR A 219 -5.34 -6.28 -13.67
CA THR A 219 -4.01 -5.79 -13.31
C THR A 219 -4.09 -4.29 -13.06
N LYS A 220 -3.44 -3.78 -12.02
CA LYS A 220 -3.35 -2.34 -11.81
C LYS A 220 -2.77 -1.63 -13.04
N ILE A 221 -3.30 -0.45 -13.33
CA ILE A 221 -2.89 0.30 -14.52
C ILE A 221 -1.45 0.82 -14.41
N THR A 222 -0.98 1.06 -13.18
CA THR A 222 0.43 1.27 -12.83
C THR A 222 1.03 -0.01 -12.25
N PRO A 223 2.35 -0.22 -12.30
CA PRO A 223 2.97 -1.32 -11.57
C PRO A 223 2.83 -1.09 -10.07
N TYR A 224 2.92 -2.17 -9.30
CA TYR A 224 2.85 -2.16 -7.84
C TYR A 224 1.61 -1.46 -7.28
N ASP A 225 1.70 -0.19 -6.87
CA ASP A 225 0.64 0.47 -6.12
C ASP A 225 0.54 1.96 -6.45
N PHE A 226 -0.17 2.29 -7.54
CA PHE A 226 -0.68 3.63 -7.93
C PHE A 226 0.20 4.87 -7.78
N ASP A 227 1.50 4.71 -7.53
CA ASP A 227 2.44 5.81 -7.44
C ASP A 227 2.60 6.45 -8.84
N PRO A 228 2.35 7.76 -8.97
CA PRO A 228 2.32 8.45 -10.26
C PRO A 228 3.68 8.54 -10.95
N PHE A 229 4.78 8.31 -10.22
CA PHE A 229 6.14 8.36 -10.73
C PHE A 229 6.61 7.01 -11.27
N LEU A 230 5.83 5.95 -11.09
CA LEU A 230 6.17 4.64 -11.63
C LEU A 230 6.11 4.61 -13.16
N PRO A 231 6.97 3.80 -13.80
CA PRO A 231 6.92 3.60 -15.25
C PRO A 231 5.63 2.89 -15.68
N PRO A 232 5.35 2.82 -16.99
CA PRO A 232 4.26 1.99 -17.51
C PRO A 232 4.31 0.57 -16.97
N ASN A 233 3.16 -0.03 -16.65
CA ASN A 233 3.13 -1.35 -16.01
C ASN A 233 3.56 -2.47 -16.99
N PRO A 234 4.74 -3.11 -16.82
CA PRO A 234 5.18 -4.17 -17.73
C PRO A 234 4.37 -5.47 -17.59
N PHE A 235 3.54 -5.58 -16.55
CA PHE A 235 2.67 -6.73 -16.28
C PHE A 235 1.24 -6.54 -16.80
N LEU A 236 0.88 -5.33 -17.24
CA LEU A 236 -0.40 -5.05 -17.90
C LEU A 236 -0.39 -5.63 -19.32
N LYS A 237 -0.58 -6.95 -19.43
CA LYS A 237 -0.52 -7.67 -20.70
C LYS A 237 -1.51 -8.82 -20.73
N LYS A 238 -2.18 -8.97 -21.87
CA LYS A 238 -3.20 -10.02 -22.05
C LYS A 238 -2.55 -11.41 -22.07
N GLN A 239 -3.06 -12.32 -21.25
CA GLN A 239 -2.66 -13.72 -21.25
C GLN A 239 -3.53 -14.55 -22.21
N PRO A 240 -2.99 -15.61 -22.84
CA PRO A 240 -3.81 -16.54 -23.61
C PRO A 240 -4.89 -17.17 -22.73
N GLY A 241 -6.13 -17.26 -23.24
CA GLY A 241 -7.26 -17.83 -22.50
C GLY A 241 -7.95 -16.87 -21.52
N THR A 242 -7.48 -15.62 -21.39
CA THR A 242 -8.07 -14.65 -20.46
C THR A 242 -8.49 -13.34 -21.14
N ALA A 243 -9.43 -12.63 -20.52
CA ALA A 243 -9.60 -11.20 -20.73
C ALA A 243 -8.58 -10.41 -19.90
N LEU A 244 -8.28 -9.17 -20.31
CA LEU A 244 -7.41 -8.25 -19.56
C LEU A 244 -8.22 -7.06 -19.09
N ASN A 245 -8.20 -6.78 -17.80
CA ASN A 245 -8.84 -5.64 -17.18
C ASN A 245 -7.79 -4.78 -16.48
N ALA A 246 -8.08 -3.48 -16.37
CA ALA A 246 -7.24 -2.53 -15.66
C ALA A 246 -7.92 -2.05 -14.38
N GLU A 247 -7.27 -2.25 -13.24
CA GLU A 247 -7.66 -1.59 -11.99
C GLU A 247 -7.06 -0.18 -11.96
N CYS A 248 -7.91 0.82 -11.77
CA CYS A 248 -7.59 2.23 -11.93
C CYS A 248 -7.84 3.00 -10.63
N ASP A 249 -6.93 3.89 -10.29
CA ASP A 249 -7.11 4.83 -9.18
C ASP A 249 -7.77 6.11 -9.68
N GLY A 250 -8.99 6.38 -9.21
CA GLY A 250 -9.69 7.63 -9.48
C GLY A 250 -9.40 8.71 -8.43
N LEU A 251 -9.29 8.31 -7.16
CA LEU A 251 -9.27 9.23 -6.01
C LEU A 251 -7.85 9.66 -5.58
N GLY A 252 -6.83 8.93 -6.02
CA GLY A 252 -5.45 9.24 -5.70
C GLY A 252 -5.04 8.70 -4.33
N GLU A 253 -4.81 7.40 -4.23
CA GLU A 253 -4.38 6.69 -3.01
C GLU A 253 -3.12 7.32 -2.39
N PHE A 254 -2.14 7.70 -3.22
CA PHE A 254 -0.93 8.42 -2.81
C PHE A 254 -0.97 9.93 -3.10
N LEU A 255 -2.07 10.42 -3.68
CA LEU A 255 -2.30 11.86 -3.97
C LEU A 255 -3.14 12.55 -2.89
N GLY A 256 -3.22 11.95 -1.70
CA GLY A 256 -3.97 12.48 -0.57
C GLY A 256 -5.41 11.99 -0.46
N ALA A 257 -5.79 10.91 -1.15
CA ALA A 257 -7.01 10.14 -0.95
C ALA A 257 -8.31 10.98 -0.89
N GLY A 258 -8.46 11.97 -1.76
CA GLY A 258 -9.63 12.86 -1.81
C GLY A 258 -9.55 14.13 -0.95
N TYR A 259 -8.51 14.28 -0.12
CA TYR A 259 -8.32 15.45 0.74
C TYR A 259 -7.65 16.64 0.04
N LEU A 260 -6.91 16.38 -1.04
CA LEU A 260 -6.06 17.35 -1.72
C LEU A 260 -6.53 17.60 -3.17
N PRO A 261 -6.20 18.76 -3.78
CA PRO A 261 -6.57 19.09 -5.16
C PRO A 261 -5.70 18.30 -6.16
N ALA A 262 -6.04 17.03 -6.37
CA ALA A 262 -5.28 16.10 -7.20
C ALA A 262 -6.01 15.74 -8.51
N ALA A 263 -6.30 16.74 -9.34
CA ALA A 263 -6.81 16.49 -10.70
C ALA A 263 -5.72 15.85 -11.55
N ASN A 264 -5.79 14.54 -11.77
CA ASN A 264 -4.71 13.70 -12.31
C ASN A 264 -4.87 13.42 -13.81
N VAL A 265 -5.50 14.33 -14.55
CA VAL A 265 -6.00 14.11 -15.92
C VAL A 265 -4.89 13.68 -16.88
N ASP A 266 -3.72 14.32 -16.85
CA ASP A 266 -2.60 13.98 -17.75
C ASP A 266 -2.10 12.55 -17.57
N ASN A 267 -1.98 12.11 -16.31
CA ASN A 267 -1.60 10.74 -16.02
C ASN A 267 -2.70 9.77 -16.42
N ILE A 268 -3.98 10.12 -16.24
CA ILE A 268 -5.11 9.29 -16.67
C ILE A 268 -5.11 9.11 -18.20
N VAL A 269 -4.84 10.15 -18.98
CA VAL A 269 -4.66 10.05 -20.45
C VAL A 269 -3.59 9.00 -20.78
N ARG A 270 -2.40 9.16 -20.19
CA ARG A 270 -1.30 8.20 -20.35
C ARG A 270 -1.74 6.77 -20.00
N TYR A 271 -2.35 6.59 -18.83
CA TYR A 271 -2.77 5.28 -18.32
C TYR A 271 -3.80 4.60 -19.22
N VAL A 272 -4.82 5.33 -19.68
CA VAL A 272 -5.85 4.77 -20.56
C VAL A 272 -5.24 4.39 -21.91
N HIS A 273 -4.37 5.22 -22.49
CA HIS A 273 -3.67 4.88 -23.74
C HIS A 273 -2.80 3.63 -23.59
N GLU A 274 -2.04 3.51 -22.50
CA GLU A 274 -1.24 2.31 -22.19
C GLU A 274 -2.14 1.07 -22.04
N GLY A 275 -3.26 1.18 -21.33
CA GLY A 275 -4.25 0.11 -21.20
C GLY A 275 -4.87 -0.29 -22.53
N MET A 276 -5.19 0.68 -23.39
CA MET A 276 -5.72 0.40 -24.73
C MET A 276 -4.70 -0.34 -25.60
N ALA A 277 -3.44 0.10 -25.58
CA ALA A 277 -2.35 -0.56 -26.29
C ALA A 277 -2.10 -1.99 -25.78
N ALA A 278 -2.28 -2.23 -24.48
CA ALA A 278 -2.20 -3.56 -23.87
C ALA A 278 -3.41 -4.48 -24.18
N GLY A 279 -4.48 -3.93 -24.77
CA GLY A 279 -5.68 -4.68 -25.11
C GLY A 279 -6.69 -4.84 -23.96
N VAL A 280 -6.65 -3.96 -22.95
CA VAL A 280 -7.60 -3.94 -21.82
C VAL A 280 -9.04 -3.87 -22.32
N SER A 281 -9.91 -4.75 -21.85
CA SER A 281 -11.35 -4.81 -22.19
C SER A 281 -12.26 -4.14 -21.16
N ARG A 282 -11.83 -4.04 -19.90
CA ARG A 282 -12.58 -3.42 -18.80
C ARG A 282 -11.67 -2.54 -17.94
N TYR A 283 -12.18 -1.39 -17.52
CA TYR A 283 -11.51 -0.49 -16.59
C TYR A 283 -12.32 -0.41 -15.29
N ALA A 284 -11.78 -0.94 -14.20
CA ALA A 284 -12.36 -0.84 -12.87
C ALA A 284 -11.79 0.40 -12.15
N VAL A 285 -12.58 1.47 -12.09
CA VAL A 285 -12.16 2.76 -11.56
C VAL A 285 -12.65 2.92 -10.12
N ARG A 286 -11.71 3.10 -9.19
CA ARG A 286 -12.01 3.32 -7.78
C ARG A 286 -12.66 4.68 -7.54
N LEU A 287 -13.80 4.71 -6.85
CA LEU A 287 -14.58 5.94 -6.61
C LEU A 287 -14.35 6.57 -5.24
N ASP A 288 -13.92 5.80 -4.25
CA ASP A 288 -13.87 6.25 -2.88
C ASP A 288 -12.67 5.69 -2.12
N ARG A 289 -12.33 6.34 -1.00
CA ARG A 289 -11.25 5.94 -0.10
C ARG A 289 -11.36 6.72 1.19
N ILE A 290 -11.27 6.03 2.32
CA ILE A 290 -11.19 6.62 3.68
C ILE A 290 -12.37 7.59 3.95
N GLY A 291 -13.53 7.26 3.40
CA GLY A 291 -14.76 8.03 3.59
C GLY A 291 -14.91 9.22 2.66
N ASN A 292 -13.93 9.47 1.78
CA ASN A 292 -14.07 10.42 0.69
C ASN A 292 -14.62 9.73 -0.55
N CYS A 293 -15.50 10.44 -1.25
CA CYS A 293 -16.03 10.04 -2.54
C CYS A 293 -15.53 11.02 -3.61
N ILE A 294 -15.22 10.52 -4.81
CA ILE A 294 -14.64 11.30 -5.90
C ILE A 294 -15.51 12.48 -6.35
N PHE A 295 -16.84 12.31 -6.28
CA PHE A 295 -17.81 13.36 -6.59
C PHE A 295 -17.68 14.58 -5.66
N ASP A 296 -17.14 14.40 -4.45
CA ASP A 296 -16.97 15.46 -3.45
C ASP A 296 -15.61 16.18 -3.53
N CYS A 297 -14.68 15.73 -4.38
CA CYS A 297 -13.32 16.28 -4.46
C CYS A 297 -12.80 16.53 -5.89
N HIS A 298 -12.63 15.52 -6.73
CA HIS A 298 -12.06 15.68 -8.08
C HIS A 298 -12.72 14.75 -9.10
N GLU A 299 -14.05 14.88 -9.23
CA GLU A 299 -14.89 14.21 -10.22
C GLU A 299 -14.33 14.24 -11.65
N ILE A 300 -13.58 15.29 -12.01
CA ILE A 300 -12.87 15.39 -13.29
C ILE A 300 -12.00 14.16 -13.59
N ASN A 301 -11.47 13.44 -12.59
CA ASN A 301 -10.71 12.21 -12.80
C ASN A 301 -11.61 11.07 -13.33
N ILE A 302 -12.83 10.89 -12.79
CA ILE A 302 -13.80 9.92 -13.34
C ILE A 302 -14.26 10.35 -14.72
N PHE A 303 -14.52 11.65 -14.90
CA PHE A 303 -14.87 12.19 -16.19
C PHE A 303 -13.78 11.91 -17.23
N ALA A 304 -12.50 12.10 -16.88
CA ALA A 304 -11.37 11.79 -17.74
C ALA A 304 -11.36 10.31 -18.15
N TYR A 305 -11.44 9.37 -17.20
CA TYR A 305 -11.54 7.94 -17.52
C TYR A 305 -12.72 7.65 -18.44
N HIS A 306 -13.91 8.17 -18.13
CA HIS A 306 -15.12 7.96 -18.92
C HIS A 306 -14.92 8.41 -20.37
N GLN A 307 -14.51 9.67 -20.56
CA GLN A 307 -14.34 10.26 -21.88
C GLN A 307 -13.26 9.52 -22.68
N LEU A 308 -12.09 9.25 -22.11
CA LEU A 308 -10.97 8.60 -22.80
C LEU A 308 -11.25 7.14 -23.17
N ILE A 309 -11.99 6.41 -22.32
CA ILE A 309 -12.35 5.01 -22.61
C ILE A 309 -13.33 4.93 -23.79
N ARG A 310 -14.15 5.97 -23.98
CA ARG A 310 -15.12 6.07 -25.07
C ARG A 310 -14.51 6.68 -26.34
N ASP A 311 -13.62 7.65 -26.19
CA ASP A 311 -12.92 8.34 -27.25
C ASP A 311 -11.41 8.47 -26.90
N PRO A 312 -10.56 7.55 -27.39
CA PRO A 312 -9.14 7.56 -27.07
C PRO A 312 -8.35 8.69 -27.73
N ASP A 313 -8.91 9.41 -28.71
CA ASP A 313 -8.18 10.46 -29.41
C ASP A 313 -8.15 11.78 -28.61
N LEU A 314 -8.90 11.85 -27.50
CA LEU A 314 -8.93 13.02 -26.62
C LEU A 314 -7.59 13.22 -25.90
N THR A 315 -7.15 14.47 -25.85
CA THR A 315 -5.99 14.92 -25.07
C THR A 315 -6.40 15.38 -23.67
N ALA A 316 -5.44 15.57 -22.78
CA ALA A 316 -5.71 16.15 -21.46
C ALA A 316 -6.37 17.54 -21.56
N ASP A 317 -5.93 18.35 -22.52
CA ASP A 317 -6.49 19.68 -22.74
C ASP A 317 -7.92 19.63 -23.26
N ASP A 318 -8.27 18.63 -24.10
CA ASP A 318 -9.66 18.41 -24.52
C ASP A 318 -10.55 18.05 -23.33
N ILE A 319 -10.07 17.16 -22.44
CA ILE A 319 -10.79 16.78 -21.22
C ILE A 319 -11.01 17.99 -20.30
N TYR A 320 -9.98 18.79 -20.06
CA TYR A 320 -10.12 20.02 -19.28
C TYR A 320 -11.08 21.02 -19.93
N ALA A 321 -11.01 21.20 -21.25
CA ALA A 321 -11.90 22.10 -21.97
C ALA A 321 -13.37 21.66 -21.90
N LEU A 322 -13.63 20.35 -22.07
CA LEU A 322 -14.97 19.77 -21.94
C LEU A 322 -15.52 19.95 -20.52
N TRP A 323 -14.72 19.63 -19.50
CA TRP A 323 -15.13 19.80 -18.10
C TRP A 323 -15.37 21.26 -17.73
N ALA A 324 -14.44 22.15 -18.10
CA ALA A 324 -14.48 23.57 -17.73
C ALA A 324 -15.72 24.27 -18.29
N LYS A 325 -16.18 23.88 -19.48
CA LYS A 325 -17.37 24.43 -20.13
C LYS A 325 -18.64 24.26 -19.28
N ASP A 326 -18.74 23.18 -18.52
CA ASP A 326 -19.95 22.86 -17.75
C ASP A 326 -19.79 23.19 -16.25
N HIS A 327 -18.57 23.13 -15.72
CA HIS A 327 -18.31 23.28 -14.28
C HIS A 327 -17.62 24.59 -13.88
N TRP A 328 -16.87 25.23 -14.77
CA TRP A 328 -16.02 26.39 -14.45
C TRP A 328 -16.34 27.61 -15.31
N GLN A 329 -17.60 27.77 -15.71
CA GLN A 329 -18.08 28.84 -16.58
C GLN A 329 -17.65 30.22 -16.08
N GLY A 330 -17.00 30.99 -16.95
CA GLY A 330 -16.53 32.33 -16.65
C GLY A 330 -15.22 32.39 -15.85
N CYS A 331 -14.53 31.27 -15.62
CA CYS A 331 -13.17 31.17 -15.06
C CYS A 331 -12.43 29.89 -15.50
N GLU A 332 -12.72 29.43 -16.71
CA GLU A 332 -12.29 28.15 -17.28
C GLU A 332 -10.77 28.02 -17.30
N LYS A 333 -10.09 29.08 -17.77
CA LYS A 333 -8.64 29.13 -17.85
C LYS A 333 -8.01 29.09 -16.45
N GLU A 334 -8.49 29.92 -15.53
CA GLU A 334 -7.95 30.01 -14.18
C GLU A 334 -8.12 28.69 -13.41
N MET A 335 -9.28 28.04 -13.54
CA MET A 335 -9.54 26.76 -12.88
C MET A 335 -8.75 25.60 -13.49
N THR A 336 -8.53 25.60 -14.80
CA THR A 336 -7.66 24.61 -15.46
C THR A 336 -6.21 24.75 -14.99
N GLU A 337 -5.69 25.98 -14.93
CA GLU A 337 -4.36 26.26 -14.38
C GLU A 337 -4.25 25.83 -12.91
N LEU A 338 -5.27 26.11 -12.10
CA LEU A 338 -5.33 25.70 -10.70
C LEU A 338 -5.40 24.18 -10.56
N ALA A 339 -6.16 23.47 -11.38
CA ALA A 339 -6.24 22.01 -11.33
C ALA A 339 -4.85 21.37 -11.54
N ARG A 340 -4.09 21.86 -12.53
CA ARG A 340 -2.72 21.41 -12.82
C ARG A 340 -1.74 21.79 -11.71
N MET A 341 -1.81 23.04 -11.24
CA MET A 341 -0.99 23.53 -10.12
C MET A 341 -1.23 22.73 -8.84
N GLY A 342 -2.48 22.35 -8.56
CA GLY A 342 -2.86 21.56 -7.41
C GLY A 342 -2.17 20.20 -7.41
N LEU A 343 -2.20 19.48 -8.54
CA LEU A 343 -1.51 18.20 -8.67
C LEU A 343 0.00 18.37 -8.44
N GLU A 344 0.64 19.37 -9.06
CA GLU A 344 2.07 19.62 -8.87
C GLU A 344 2.41 19.87 -7.38
N ALA A 345 1.62 20.70 -6.70
CA ALA A 345 1.80 20.98 -5.28
C ALA A 345 1.63 19.71 -4.43
N VAL A 346 0.62 18.87 -4.72
CA VAL A 346 0.39 17.59 -4.04
C VAL A 346 1.59 16.66 -4.19
N LEU A 347 2.12 16.52 -5.41
CA LEU A 347 3.28 15.67 -5.69
C LEU A 347 4.51 16.14 -4.91
N LYS A 348 4.77 17.45 -4.86
CA LYS A 348 5.89 18.00 -4.07
C LYS A 348 5.66 17.93 -2.56
N THR A 349 4.41 17.85 -2.10
CA THR A 349 4.07 17.70 -0.69
C THR A 349 4.26 16.25 -0.21
N ASN A 350 3.63 15.28 -0.88
CA ASN A 350 3.55 13.90 -0.39
C ASN A 350 4.74 13.00 -0.77
N PHE A 351 5.56 13.42 -1.73
CA PHE A 351 6.70 12.66 -2.23
C PHE A 351 8.01 13.40 -1.96
N VAL A 352 9.14 12.70 -1.99
CA VAL A 352 10.48 13.31 -2.01
C VAL A 352 11.17 12.81 -3.25
N CYS A 353 11.38 13.70 -4.22
CA CYS A 353 11.97 13.34 -5.51
C CYS A 353 11.25 12.14 -6.18
N GLY A 354 9.93 12.09 -6.04
CA GLY A 354 9.09 11.03 -6.60
C GLY A 354 8.96 9.76 -5.74
N ASN A 355 9.72 9.61 -4.65
CA ASN A 355 9.49 8.52 -3.70
C ASN A 355 8.39 8.89 -2.72
N VAL A 356 7.43 8.00 -2.52
CA VAL A 356 6.36 8.19 -1.52
C VAL A 356 6.94 8.28 -0.10
N VAL A 357 6.46 9.24 0.68
CA VAL A 357 6.85 9.38 2.10
C VAL A 357 5.88 8.62 3.00
N PHE A 358 4.58 8.72 2.71
CA PHE A 358 3.51 8.11 3.49
C PHE A 358 2.75 7.11 2.63
N HIS A 359 2.89 5.83 2.96
CA HIS A 359 2.18 4.75 2.26
C HIS A 359 0.69 4.66 2.61
N LYS A 360 0.21 5.51 3.52
CA LYS A 360 -1.12 5.38 4.08
C LYS A 360 -1.68 6.72 4.54
N PHE A 361 -2.99 6.86 4.31
CA PHE A 361 -3.82 7.89 4.91
C PHE A 361 -4.89 7.20 5.77
N PRO A 362 -5.26 7.76 6.93
CA PRO A 362 -4.54 8.78 7.70
C PRO A 362 -3.08 8.42 7.97
N ILE A 363 -2.23 9.44 8.18
CA ILE A 363 -0.83 9.21 8.58
C ILE A 363 -0.83 8.59 9.98
N LEU A 364 -0.44 7.32 10.04
CA LEU A 364 -0.26 6.61 11.30
C LEU A 364 1.10 6.98 11.90
N PRO A 365 1.22 7.07 13.24
CA PRO A 365 2.49 7.29 13.93
C PRO A 365 3.32 5.99 13.99
N ASP A 366 3.59 5.40 12.82
CA ASP A 366 4.30 4.13 12.75
C ASP A 366 5.37 4.22 11.67
N TRP A 367 6.62 4.26 12.14
CA TRP A 367 7.81 4.30 11.30
C TRP A 367 7.96 3.11 10.38
N LYS A 368 7.30 1.97 10.65
CA LYS A 368 7.27 0.82 9.75
C LYS A 368 6.89 1.23 8.33
N TRP A 369 5.87 2.08 8.18
CA TRP A 369 5.36 2.47 6.86
C TRP A 369 6.20 3.55 6.21
N VAL A 370 6.73 4.51 6.98
CA VAL A 370 7.62 5.55 6.46
C VAL A 370 8.94 4.93 5.98
N ALA A 371 9.49 3.98 6.74
CA ALA A 371 10.70 3.27 6.38
C ALA A 371 10.48 2.30 5.22
N ALA A 372 9.27 1.77 4.99
CA ALA A 372 9.00 0.78 3.93
C ALA A 372 9.24 1.31 2.51
N GLY A 373 9.06 2.61 2.28
CA GLY A 373 9.15 3.25 0.96
C GLY A 373 10.51 3.74 0.52
N GLY A 374 11.57 3.46 1.29
CA GLY A 374 12.94 3.89 0.95
C GLY A 374 13.23 5.37 1.07
N SER A 375 12.21 6.20 1.35
CA SER A 375 12.32 7.66 1.40
C SER A 375 13.40 8.16 2.39
N LEU A 376 13.64 7.42 3.48
CA LEU A 376 14.68 7.75 4.46
C LEU A 376 16.10 7.75 3.86
N GLY A 377 16.37 6.88 2.87
CA GLY A 377 17.69 6.84 2.22
C GLY A 377 18.01 8.10 1.41
N LEU A 378 17.00 8.91 1.05
CA LEU A 378 17.15 10.13 0.25
C LEU A 378 17.73 11.30 1.05
N TYR A 379 17.65 11.26 2.39
CA TYR A 379 18.10 12.34 3.28
C TYR A 379 19.61 12.34 3.52
N HIS A 380 20.31 11.30 3.07
CA HIS A 380 21.76 11.33 2.95
C HIS A 380 22.21 12.19 1.78
N ASN A 381 23.36 12.84 1.93
CA ASN A 381 23.94 13.62 0.85
C ASN A 381 24.82 12.73 -0.04
N ASN A 382 24.52 12.71 -1.36
CA ASN A 382 25.37 12.07 -2.37
C ASN A 382 25.73 10.60 -2.10
N VAL A 383 24.78 9.80 -1.61
CA VAL A 383 24.91 8.33 -1.51
C VAL A 383 24.22 7.65 -2.69
N SER A 384 24.70 6.46 -3.06
CA SER A 384 24.03 5.63 -4.07
C SER A 384 22.74 5.05 -3.51
N LEU A 385 21.66 5.08 -4.30
CA LEU A 385 20.36 4.52 -3.95
C LEU A 385 20.16 3.09 -4.47
N HIS A 386 21.22 2.44 -4.98
CA HIS A 386 21.12 1.13 -5.63
C HIS A 386 20.54 0.04 -4.71
N GLN A 387 20.75 0.12 -3.41
CA GLN A 387 20.16 -0.85 -2.47
C GLN A 387 18.63 -0.69 -2.33
N LEU A 388 18.07 0.46 -2.69
CA LEU A 388 16.62 0.71 -2.64
C LEU A 388 15.89 0.19 -3.90
N ARG A 389 16.59 -0.46 -4.84
CA ARG A 389 16.01 -0.99 -6.09
C ARG A 389 14.84 -1.97 -5.89
N GLY A 390 14.75 -2.62 -4.73
CA GLY A 390 13.64 -3.52 -4.40
C GLY A 390 12.41 -2.82 -3.80
N GLU A 391 12.47 -1.51 -3.57
CA GLU A 391 11.42 -0.68 -2.97
C GLU A 391 10.78 0.19 -4.06
N TRP A 392 10.11 -0.45 -5.02
CA TRP A 392 9.53 0.15 -6.23
C TRP A 392 10.53 0.82 -7.20
N GLY A 393 11.83 0.85 -6.86
CA GLY A 393 12.92 1.16 -7.77
C GLY A 393 13.05 2.63 -8.19
N ILE A 394 12.26 3.53 -7.61
CA ILE A 394 12.24 4.96 -7.96
C ILE A 394 13.61 5.58 -7.63
N LEU A 395 14.29 6.10 -8.66
CA LEU A 395 15.64 6.67 -8.59
C LEU A 395 16.75 5.72 -8.12
N SER A 396 16.53 4.40 -8.14
CA SER A 396 17.54 3.44 -7.65
C SER A 396 18.88 3.47 -8.42
N ASP A 397 18.87 3.95 -9.66
CA ASP A 397 20.07 4.17 -10.48
C ASP A 397 20.73 5.55 -10.27
N ARG A 398 20.26 6.33 -9.29
CA ARG A 398 20.72 7.69 -9.03
C ARG A 398 21.39 7.82 -7.66
N MET A 399 22.02 8.98 -7.48
CA MET A 399 22.50 9.44 -6.18
C MET A 399 21.37 10.18 -5.46
N ALA A 400 21.39 10.14 -4.13
CA ALA A 400 20.49 10.92 -3.29
C ALA A 400 20.60 12.43 -3.63
N PRO A 401 19.46 13.15 -3.73
CA PRO A 401 19.41 14.54 -4.22
C PRO A 401 20.04 15.56 -3.26
N GLY A 402 20.26 15.16 -2.00
CA GLY A 402 20.75 16.02 -0.92
C GLY A 402 19.65 16.84 -0.26
N ARG A 403 19.85 17.14 1.02
CA ARG A 403 18.84 17.77 1.90
C ARG A 403 18.37 19.14 1.40
N ASP A 404 19.26 19.95 0.86
CA ASP A 404 18.91 21.26 0.29
C ASP A 404 17.91 21.17 -0.87
N ALA A 405 18.02 20.15 -1.71
CA ALA A 405 17.09 19.94 -2.82
C ALA A 405 15.71 19.52 -2.30
N ILE A 406 15.68 18.64 -1.30
CA ILE A 406 14.45 18.20 -0.63
C ILE A 406 13.74 19.40 0.02
N LEU A 407 14.47 20.24 0.76
CA LEU A 407 13.89 21.43 1.38
C LEU A 407 13.34 22.44 0.36
N ARG A 408 14.05 22.66 -0.76
CA ARG A 408 13.54 23.50 -1.87
C ARG A 408 12.28 22.94 -2.51
N GLU A 409 12.17 21.61 -2.63
CA GLU A 409 10.97 20.94 -3.13
C GLU A 409 9.76 21.25 -2.23
N LYS A 410 9.93 21.10 -0.90
CA LYS A 410 8.87 21.41 0.08
C LYS A 410 8.50 22.89 0.13
N GLN A 411 9.48 23.79 0.05
CA GLN A 411 9.23 25.23 -0.05
C GLN A 411 8.45 25.59 -1.30
N THR A 412 8.74 24.95 -2.43
CA THR A 412 7.99 25.12 -3.68
C THR A 412 6.55 24.65 -3.50
N ALA A 413 6.33 23.49 -2.88
CA ALA A 413 4.99 22.97 -2.60
C ALA A 413 4.15 23.94 -1.74
N LEU A 414 4.75 24.50 -0.69
CA LEU A 414 4.09 25.49 0.16
C LEU A 414 3.73 26.77 -0.61
N LYS A 415 4.67 27.29 -1.41
CA LYS A 415 4.41 28.48 -2.24
C LYS A 415 3.24 28.26 -3.21
N LEU A 416 3.21 27.11 -3.90
CA LEU A 416 2.12 26.77 -4.81
C LEU A 416 0.79 26.64 -4.06
N ALA A 417 0.79 26.03 -2.88
CA ALA A 417 -0.40 25.90 -2.04
C ALA A 417 -0.97 27.26 -1.58
N GLU A 418 -0.10 28.18 -1.15
CA GLU A 418 -0.49 29.54 -0.74
C GLU A 418 -1.01 30.37 -1.91
N GLU A 419 -0.31 30.33 -3.05
CA GLU A 419 -0.73 31.01 -4.27
C GLU A 419 -2.08 30.49 -4.78
N GLY A 420 -2.23 29.16 -4.89
CA GLY A 420 -3.45 28.54 -5.38
C GLY A 420 -4.65 28.82 -4.47
N LEU A 421 -4.47 28.78 -3.14
CA LEU A 421 -5.53 29.14 -2.20
C LEU A 421 -5.95 30.63 -2.34
N ALA A 422 -4.98 31.53 -2.50
CA ALA A 422 -5.28 32.95 -2.73
C ALA A 422 -6.06 33.16 -4.04
N ARG A 423 -5.65 32.47 -5.11
CA ARG A 423 -6.34 32.50 -6.41
C ARG A 423 -7.76 31.95 -6.34
N ILE A 424 -7.99 30.82 -5.66
CA ILE A 424 -9.33 30.28 -5.46
C ILE A 424 -10.23 31.28 -4.71
N ARG A 425 -9.72 31.91 -3.64
CA ARG A 425 -10.48 32.92 -2.90
C ARG A 425 -10.86 34.13 -3.75
N ALA A 426 -10.02 34.52 -4.70
CA ALA A 426 -10.32 35.60 -5.64
C ALA A 426 -11.42 35.22 -6.66
N LEU A 427 -11.73 33.93 -6.83
CA LEU A 427 -12.75 33.43 -7.74
C LEU A 427 -14.13 33.24 -7.08
N LYS A 428 -14.29 33.59 -5.80
CA LYS A 428 -15.52 33.33 -5.03
C LYS A 428 -16.81 33.80 -5.72
N GLU A 429 -16.79 34.98 -6.32
CA GLU A 429 -17.97 35.58 -6.98
C GLU A 429 -18.15 35.10 -8.43
N ARG A 430 -17.18 34.38 -9.01
CA ARG A 430 -17.19 33.88 -10.39
C ARG A 430 -17.54 32.39 -10.47
N LEU A 431 -17.20 31.63 -9.44
CA LEU A 431 -17.51 30.20 -9.35
C LEU A 431 -18.91 29.97 -8.82
N VAL A 432 -19.54 28.89 -9.29
CA VAL A 432 -20.76 28.36 -8.66
C VAL A 432 -20.44 28.02 -7.19
N PRO A 433 -21.30 28.37 -6.21
CA PRO A 433 -20.99 28.25 -4.78
C PRO A 433 -20.46 26.88 -4.36
N ARG A 434 -21.07 25.80 -4.86
CA ARG A 434 -20.64 24.42 -4.55
C ARG A 434 -19.24 24.10 -5.07
N GLU A 435 -18.89 24.58 -6.28
CA GLU A 435 -17.55 24.38 -6.86
C GLU A 435 -16.51 25.21 -6.10
N TYR A 436 -16.86 26.44 -5.71
CA TYR A 436 -16.00 27.27 -4.86
C TYR A 436 -15.73 26.62 -3.51
N GLU A 437 -16.76 26.16 -2.80
CA GLU A 437 -16.63 25.52 -1.48
C GLU A 437 -15.75 24.27 -1.56
N LYS A 438 -15.96 23.44 -2.58
CA LYS A 438 -15.16 22.24 -2.84
C LYS A 438 -13.70 22.59 -3.09
N ALA A 439 -13.43 23.56 -3.98
CA ALA A 439 -12.08 23.97 -4.31
C ALA A 439 -11.36 24.66 -3.15
N GLU A 440 -12.00 25.60 -2.45
CA GLU A 440 -11.41 26.30 -1.30
C GLU A 440 -11.05 25.31 -0.20
N ARG A 441 -11.95 24.33 0.06
CA ARG A 441 -11.71 23.27 1.04
C ARG A 441 -10.42 22.52 0.73
N VAL A 442 -10.29 21.91 -0.45
CA VAL A 442 -9.11 21.07 -0.76
C VAL A 442 -7.81 21.89 -0.82
N TRP A 443 -7.85 23.14 -1.29
CA TRP A 443 -6.67 24.02 -1.30
C TRP A 443 -6.27 24.50 0.10
N ARG A 444 -7.24 24.78 0.97
CA ARG A 444 -6.99 25.10 2.38
C ARG A 444 -6.35 23.92 3.10
N ILE A 445 -6.85 22.71 2.84
CA ILE A 445 -6.28 21.47 3.38
C ILE A 445 -4.85 21.28 2.88
N LEU A 446 -4.60 21.44 1.58
CA LEU A 446 -3.27 21.34 1.01
C LEU A 446 -2.29 22.32 1.64
N ASN A 447 -2.68 23.59 1.83
CA ASN A 447 -1.84 24.58 2.50
C ASN A 447 -1.45 24.14 3.93
N THR A 448 -2.40 23.63 4.71
CA THR A 448 -2.13 23.08 6.05
C THR A 448 -1.19 21.87 5.99
N ALA A 449 -1.44 20.92 5.08
CA ALA A 449 -0.60 19.74 4.89
C ALA A 449 0.84 20.12 4.47
N CYS A 450 1.00 21.08 3.55
CA CYS A 450 2.31 21.60 3.13
C CYS A 450 3.12 22.13 4.32
N LYS A 451 2.49 22.91 5.22
CA LYS A 451 3.17 23.47 6.40
C LYS A 451 3.64 22.38 7.36
N ALA A 452 2.76 21.44 7.67
CA ALA A 452 3.09 20.33 8.59
C ALA A 452 4.16 19.40 8.01
N ILE A 453 4.04 19.01 6.74
CA ILE A 453 4.99 18.10 6.09
C ILE A 453 6.34 18.79 5.86
N SER A 454 6.36 20.11 5.57
CA SER A 454 7.62 20.86 5.49
C SER A 454 8.36 20.83 6.82
N ALA A 455 7.67 21.08 7.94
CA ALA A 455 8.29 21.05 9.27
C ALA A 455 8.76 19.64 9.69
N PHE A 456 8.01 18.60 9.31
CA PHE A 456 8.44 17.21 9.46
C PHE A 456 9.70 16.91 8.64
N THR A 457 9.74 17.36 7.38
CA THR A 457 10.89 17.17 6.48
C THR A 457 12.13 17.90 6.97
N GLU A 458 11.98 19.12 7.52
CA GLU A 458 13.06 19.87 8.19
C GLU A 458 13.63 19.08 9.38
N SER A 459 12.75 18.46 10.18
CA SER A 459 13.17 17.64 11.33
C SER A 459 13.92 16.37 10.91
N LEU A 460 13.50 15.70 9.82
CA LEU A 460 14.29 14.63 9.22
C LEU A 460 15.64 15.14 8.73
N CYS A 461 15.71 16.28 8.03
CA CYS A 461 16.99 16.83 7.60
C CYS A 461 17.93 17.07 8.80
N ALA A 462 17.41 17.65 9.89
CA ALA A 462 18.16 17.89 11.12
C ALA A 462 18.61 16.59 11.80
N TYR A 463 17.78 15.53 11.78
CA TYR A 463 18.16 14.19 12.25
C TYR A 463 19.42 13.69 11.55
N PHE A 464 19.43 13.71 10.22
CA PHE A 464 20.56 13.20 9.43
C PHE A 464 21.80 14.10 9.56
N GLU A 465 21.63 15.41 9.72
CA GLU A 465 22.75 16.33 9.97
C GLU A 465 23.45 16.08 11.30
N ASP A 466 22.68 15.89 12.38
CA ASP A 466 23.24 15.57 13.69
C ASP A 466 23.88 14.17 13.73
N LEU A 467 23.33 13.22 12.96
CA LEU A 467 23.87 11.87 12.88
C LEU A 467 25.21 11.87 12.14
N GLU A 468 25.27 12.55 10.98
CA GLU A 468 26.47 12.63 10.15
C GLU A 468 27.58 13.48 10.78
N SER A 469 27.24 14.47 11.62
CA SER A 469 28.22 15.25 12.39
C SER A 469 28.83 14.46 13.55
N SER A 470 28.32 13.26 13.84
CA SER A 470 28.74 12.41 14.97
C SER A 470 28.60 13.11 16.34
N GLU A 471 27.69 14.08 16.44
CA GLU A 471 27.42 14.77 17.70
C GLU A 471 26.66 13.83 18.65
N ALA A 472 27.16 13.66 19.88
CA ALA A 472 26.52 12.80 20.88
C ALA A 472 25.17 13.36 21.38
N HIS A 473 24.94 14.66 21.19
CA HIS A 473 23.72 15.35 21.57
C HIS A 473 23.09 16.02 20.34
N PRO A 474 21.79 15.81 20.06
CA PRO A 474 21.12 16.35 18.88
C PRO A 474 20.92 17.88 18.95
N ARG A 475 21.88 18.66 18.47
CA ARG A 475 21.84 20.13 18.53
C ARG A 475 20.88 20.76 17.52
N ARG A 476 20.61 20.11 16.39
CA ARG A 476 19.72 20.59 15.33
C ARG A 476 18.36 19.92 15.41
N LEU A 477 18.32 18.63 15.69
CA LEU A 477 17.08 17.86 15.74
C LEU A 477 16.14 18.36 16.86
N LEU A 478 16.64 18.59 18.07
CA LEU A 478 15.81 19.07 19.19
C LEU A 478 15.08 20.40 18.87
N PRO A 479 15.77 21.48 18.46
CA PRO A 479 15.08 22.72 18.11
C PRO A 479 14.20 22.58 16.88
N SER A 480 14.57 21.74 15.90
CA SER A 480 13.72 21.48 14.72
C SER A 480 12.42 20.79 15.10
N VAL A 481 12.46 19.75 15.93
CA VAL A 481 11.26 19.04 16.41
C VAL A 481 10.39 19.98 17.24
N ALA A 482 10.97 20.77 18.14
CA ALA A 482 10.23 21.76 18.93
C ALA A 482 9.50 22.77 18.04
N ARG A 483 10.17 23.28 16.99
CA ARG A 483 9.56 24.17 16.00
C ARG A 483 8.47 23.48 15.19
N ALA A 484 8.69 22.22 14.78
CA ALA A 484 7.68 21.46 14.06
C ALA A 484 6.43 21.23 14.91
N GLU A 485 6.59 20.93 16.20
CA GLU A 485 5.49 20.86 17.15
C GLU A 485 4.76 22.19 17.30
N GLU A 486 5.47 23.30 17.43
CA GLU A 486 4.85 24.63 17.52
C GLU A 486 3.98 24.91 16.27
N ILE A 487 4.52 24.67 15.08
CA ILE A 487 3.81 24.84 13.82
C ILE A 487 2.57 23.93 13.77
N ILE A 488 2.73 22.64 14.06
CA ILE A 488 1.63 21.68 13.98
C ILE A 488 0.55 21.98 15.03
N ASN A 489 0.94 22.33 16.26
CA ASN A 489 -0.01 22.70 17.31
C ASN A 489 -0.77 23.98 16.96
N GLY A 490 -0.14 24.93 16.26
CA GLY A 490 -0.82 26.12 15.73
C GLY A 490 -1.81 25.83 14.59
N LEU A 491 -1.75 24.63 14.00
CA LEU A 491 -2.64 24.18 12.92
C LEU A 491 -3.77 23.26 13.40
N LEU A 492 -3.64 22.63 14.57
CA LEU A 492 -4.63 21.71 15.14
C LEU A 492 -5.91 22.46 15.55
N ALA A 493 -7.06 21.87 15.24
CA ALA A 493 -8.34 22.31 15.80
C ALA A 493 -8.59 21.73 17.20
N ASP A 494 -8.13 20.50 17.44
CA ASP A 494 -8.17 19.74 18.67
C ASP A 494 -6.75 19.32 19.09
N THR A 495 -6.30 19.85 20.23
CA THR A 495 -4.96 19.59 20.76
C THR A 495 -4.83 18.24 21.46
N SER A 496 -5.92 17.48 21.64
CA SER A 496 -5.89 16.17 22.29
C SER A 496 -4.92 15.21 21.60
N GLU A 497 -4.31 14.32 22.38
CA GLU A 497 -3.38 13.29 21.87
C GLU A 497 -4.08 12.03 21.36
N ALA A 498 -5.41 11.99 21.42
CA ALA A 498 -6.17 10.84 20.95
C ALA A 498 -6.03 10.71 19.41
N LEU A 499 -5.36 9.65 18.99
CA LEU A 499 -5.38 9.17 17.62
C LEU A 499 -6.52 8.17 17.41
N PRO A 500 -7.18 8.18 16.25
CA PRO A 500 -7.99 7.04 15.84
C PRO A 500 -7.10 5.80 15.71
N THR A 501 -7.50 4.68 16.29
CA THR A 501 -6.81 3.40 16.11
C THR A 501 -7.16 2.80 14.74
N MET A 502 -6.28 1.98 14.19
CA MET A 502 -6.54 1.28 12.92
C MET A 502 -7.81 0.41 12.96
N GLU A 503 -8.11 -0.21 14.10
CA GLU A 503 -9.34 -0.96 14.33
C GLU A 503 -10.58 -0.07 14.15
N SER A 504 -10.49 1.21 14.53
CA SER A 504 -11.59 2.16 14.31
C SER A 504 -11.84 2.44 12.82
N CYS A 505 -10.81 2.46 11.97
CA CYS A 505 -11.01 2.66 10.54
C CYS A 505 -11.56 1.42 9.81
N CYS A 506 -11.59 0.25 10.44
CA CYS A 506 -11.97 -1.01 9.79
C CYS A 506 -13.30 -1.59 10.28
N ASP A 507 -13.81 -1.17 11.44
CA ASP A 507 -15.08 -1.65 12.03
C ASP A 507 -16.19 -0.58 12.01
N GLY A 508 -16.29 0.18 10.92
CA GLY A 508 -17.37 1.17 10.76
C GLY A 508 -17.32 2.33 11.76
N ALA A 509 -16.17 2.57 12.40
CA ALA A 509 -16.01 3.78 13.20
C ALA A 509 -15.94 5.01 12.28
N PRO A 510 -16.23 6.22 12.81
CA PRO A 510 -16.34 7.41 11.99
C PRO A 510 -15.00 7.66 11.30
N LEU A 511 -15.05 7.55 9.97
CA LEU A 511 -13.97 7.95 9.09
C LEU A 511 -13.62 9.39 9.39
N PRO A 512 -12.34 9.77 9.34
CA PRO A 512 -11.93 11.11 9.72
C PRO A 512 -12.65 12.19 8.90
N GLY A 513 -13.17 11.86 7.70
CA GLY A 513 -13.74 12.87 6.82
C GLY A 513 -12.73 14.00 6.65
N ASP A 514 -13.17 15.25 6.70
CA ASP A 514 -12.30 16.43 6.59
C ASP A 514 -11.50 16.77 7.86
N ASP A 515 -11.44 15.89 8.87
CA ASP A 515 -10.66 16.09 10.10
C ASP A 515 -9.14 15.99 9.83
N LEU A 516 -8.52 17.12 9.50
CA LEU A 516 -7.09 17.21 9.24
C LEU A 516 -6.22 16.85 10.43
N ASP A 517 -6.74 17.02 11.63
CA ASP A 517 -5.99 16.66 12.84
C ASP A 517 -5.73 15.16 12.82
N ARG A 518 -6.75 14.38 12.44
CA ARG A 518 -6.65 12.93 12.29
C ARG A 518 -5.91 12.50 11.04
N VAL A 519 -6.12 13.16 9.90
CA VAL A 519 -5.54 12.72 8.61
C VAL A 519 -4.03 12.96 8.53
N TYR A 520 -3.55 14.13 8.97
CA TYR A 520 -2.14 14.54 8.85
C TYR A 520 -1.52 14.88 10.20
N LEU A 521 -2.12 15.83 10.94
CA LEU A 521 -1.38 16.62 11.92
C LEU A 521 -0.97 15.82 13.17
N LYS A 522 -1.88 15.06 13.78
CA LYS A 522 -1.58 14.28 15.00
C LYS A 522 -0.54 13.20 14.72
N GLY A 523 -0.66 12.49 13.60
CA GLY A 523 0.31 11.49 13.16
C GLY A 523 1.70 12.09 12.94
N LEU A 524 1.79 13.19 12.17
CA LEU A 524 3.05 13.89 11.93
C LEU A 524 3.69 14.43 13.21
N ARG A 525 2.89 15.00 14.12
CA ARG A 525 3.38 15.50 15.43
C ARG A 525 4.05 14.38 16.23
N ILE A 526 3.42 13.21 16.28
CA ILE A 526 3.95 12.06 17.01
C ILE A 526 5.22 11.53 16.32
N LEU A 527 5.22 11.41 14.99
CA LEU A 527 6.43 11.01 14.26
C LEU A 527 7.60 11.98 14.53
N CYS A 528 7.38 13.30 14.52
CA CYS A 528 8.41 14.28 14.87
C CYS A 528 9.00 14.03 16.26
N ARG A 529 8.16 13.75 17.26
CA ARG A 529 8.62 13.41 18.63
C ARG A 529 9.43 12.13 18.67
N GLU A 530 8.99 11.11 17.95
CA GLU A 530 9.63 9.80 17.91
C GLU A 530 11.01 9.83 17.23
N MET A 531 11.34 10.85 16.43
CA MET A 531 12.69 11.00 15.88
C MET A 531 13.76 11.13 16.97
N ILE A 532 13.43 11.73 18.12
CA ILE A 532 14.38 11.94 19.23
C ILE A 532 14.85 10.60 19.84
N PRO A 533 13.96 9.73 20.37
CA PRO A 533 14.38 8.45 20.90
C PRO A 533 15.00 7.53 19.84
N GLN A 534 14.59 7.64 18.57
CA GLN A 534 15.25 6.94 17.45
C GLN A 534 16.70 7.40 17.28
N PHE A 535 16.95 8.70 17.32
CA PHE A 535 18.30 9.28 17.22
C PHE A 535 19.18 8.83 18.39
N GLU A 536 18.67 8.95 19.61
CA GLU A 536 19.40 8.58 20.83
C GLU A 536 19.77 7.09 20.84
N ALA A 537 18.82 6.22 20.45
CA ALA A 537 19.04 4.78 20.36
C ALA A 537 20.09 4.43 19.30
N GLU A 538 19.99 5.04 18.12
CA GLU A 538 20.97 4.86 17.04
C GLU A 538 22.36 5.33 17.48
N GLN A 539 22.50 6.54 17.99
CA GLN A 539 23.80 7.09 18.39
C GLN A 539 24.45 6.33 19.55
N LYS A 540 23.66 5.92 20.54
CA LYS A 540 24.15 5.09 21.64
C LYS A 540 24.73 3.78 21.12
N LEU A 541 24.02 3.12 20.20
CA LEU A 541 24.44 1.85 19.65
C LEU A 541 25.65 1.98 18.73
N ARG A 542 25.69 3.01 17.87
CA ARG A 542 26.86 3.34 17.04
C ARG A 542 28.09 3.58 17.90
N SER A 543 27.97 4.41 18.94
CA SER A 543 29.07 4.73 19.86
C SER A 543 29.60 3.49 20.59
N ALA A 544 28.70 2.59 21.00
CA ALA A 544 29.08 1.36 21.70
C ALA A 544 29.78 0.33 20.80
N LEU A 545 29.47 0.31 19.49
CA LEU A 545 29.93 -0.71 18.56
C LEU A 545 31.01 -0.24 17.58
N ALA A 546 31.21 1.08 17.41
CA ALA A 546 32.15 1.62 16.44
C ALA A 546 33.62 1.28 16.74
N ALA A 547 34.00 1.21 18.03
CA ALA A 547 35.37 0.91 18.42
C ALA A 547 35.78 -0.49 17.96
N GLY A 548 36.83 -0.57 17.13
CA GLY A 548 37.34 -1.83 16.58
C GLY A 548 36.55 -2.37 15.38
N SER A 549 35.49 -1.68 14.94
CA SER A 549 34.74 -2.07 13.74
C SER A 549 35.33 -1.38 12.51
N ARG A 550 35.59 -2.14 11.45
CA ARG A 550 35.96 -1.62 10.11
C ARG A 550 34.74 -1.07 9.37
N ASP A 551 33.60 -1.69 9.60
CA ASP A 551 32.31 -1.30 9.04
C ASP A 551 31.21 -1.72 10.01
N LEU A 552 30.16 -0.91 10.11
CA LEU A 552 29.05 -1.10 11.02
C LEU A 552 27.76 -0.69 10.30
N ILE A 553 26.79 -1.61 10.29
CA ILE A 553 25.43 -1.37 9.86
C ILE A 553 24.50 -1.65 11.04
N LEU A 554 23.56 -0.75 11.27
CA LEU A 554 22.44 -0.91 12.20
C LEU A 554 21.17 -1.06 11.36
N PRO A 555 20.75 -2.29 11.01
CA PRO A 555 19.71 -2.48 9.99
C PRO A 555 18.36 -1.84 10.33
N GLY A 556 18.04 -1.71 11.63
CA GLY A 556 16.81 -1.08 12.11
C GLY A 556 16.83 0.44 12.13
N SER A 557 17.97 1.07 11.87
CA SER A 557 18.20 2.51 12.08
C SER A 557 17.80 3.33 10.85
N PHE A 558 17.57 4.64 11.02
CA PHE A 558 17.25 5.51 9.87
C PHE A 558 18.50 5.78 9.03
N GLY A 559 19.65 5.95 9.70
CA GLY A 559 20.92 6.27 9.05
C GLY A 559 21.52 5.18 8.17
N ASP A 560 21.05 3.93 8.26
CA ASP A 560 21.56 2.84 7.41
C ASP A 560 20.55 2.33 6.38
N GLN A 561 19.36 2.94 6.25
CA GLN A 561 18.33 2.48 5.29
C GLN A 561 18.86 2.38 3.86
N TYR A 562 19.69 3.34 3.42
CA TYR A 562 20.31 3.35 2.08
C TYR A 562 21.27 2.17 1.83
N ARG A 563 21.66 1.42 2.87
CA ARG A 563 22.57 0.27 2.79
C ARG A 563 21.84 -1.07 2.80
N ILE A 564 20.52 -1.08 2.94
CA ILE A 564 19.73 -2.29 3.08
C ILE A 564 19.02 -2.59 1.76
N PHE A 565 19.38 -3.70 1.13
CA PHE A 565 18.55 -4.25 0.05
C PHE A 565 17.45 -5.12 0.62
N ARG A 566 16.24 -4.90 0.14
CA ARG A 566 15.07 -5.74 0.39
C ARG A 566 14.02 -5.45 -0.66
N TYR A 567 13.07 -6.35 -0.76
CA TYR A 567 11.80 -6.03 -1.38
C TYR A 567 10.93 -5.19 -0.45
N MET A 568 10.06 -4.36 -1.03
CA MET A 568 9.08 -3.61 -0.26
C MET A 568 8.29 -4.56 0.66
N HIS A 569 8.16 -4.18 1.93
CA HIS A 569 7.52 -4.96 3.01
C HIS A 569 8.18 -6.30 3.39
N ALA A 570 9.22 -6.78 2.70
CA ALA A 570 9.90 -8.04 3.01
C ALA A 570 10.70 -8.01 4.33
N SER A 571 10.90 -6.83 4.90
CA SER A 571 11.42 -6.65 6.26
C SER A 571 10.84 -5.37 6.84
N HIS A 572 10.89 -5.19 8.16
CA HIS A 572 10.40 -3.98 8.81
C HIS A 572 11.27 -3.58 10.00
N THR A 573 11.19 -2.30 10.37
CA THR A 573 11.96 -1.72 11.46
C THR A 573 11.06 -1.29 12.61
N GLU A 574 11.56 -1.41 13.84
CA GLU A 574 10.90 -1.01 15.07
C GLU A 574 11.95 -0.56 16.09
N LEU A 575 11.61 0.41 16.94
CA LEU A 575 12.39 0.69 18.14
C LEU A 575 11.91 -0.20 19.29
N LYS A 576 12.59 -1.30 19.53
CA LYS A 576 12.20 -2.28 20.56
C LYS A 576 13.18 -2.25 21.73
N ASN A 577 12.66 -2.03 22.93
CA ASN A 577 13.45 -1.91 24.16
C ASN A 577 14.60 -0.86 24.05
N GLY A 578 14.34 0.24 23.32
CA GLY A 578 15.34 1.29 23.08
C GLY A 578 16.46 0.90 22.11
N LEU A 579 16.25 -0.13 21.29
CA LEU A 579 17.19 -0.58 20.27
C LEU A 579 16.51 -0.51 18.89
N PRO A 580 17.18 0.03 17.86
CA PRO A 580 16.68 -0.04 16.48
C PRO A 580 16.83 -1.48 15.98
N VAL A 581 15.71 -2.14 15.68
CA VAL A 581 15.69 -3.55 15.24
C VAL A 581 15.09 -3.64 13.85
N ARG A 582 15.66 -4.50 12.99
CA ARG A 582 15.03 -4.94 11.75
C ARG A 582 14.66 -6.41 11.83
N TYR A 583 13.43 -6.74 11.50
CA TYR A 583 12.97 -8.12 11.34
C TYR A 583 13.03 -8.53 9.87
N ALA A 584 13.70 -9.65 9.57
CA ALA A 584 13.65 -10.27 8.24
C ALA A 584 12.35 -11.07 8.08
N GLY A 585 11.39 -10.57 7.31
CA GLY A 585 10.07 -11.16 7.13
C GLY A 585 8.98 -10.63 8.07
N ASN A 586 7.76 -11.09 7.82
CA ASN A 586 6.55 -10.92 8.64
C ASN A 586 5.45 -11.87 8.12
N SER A 587 4.28 -11.91 8.74
CA SER A 587 3.17 -12.80 8.32
C SER A 587 2.72 -12.61 6.86
N VAL A 588 2.87 -11.41 6.29
CA VAL A 588 2.51 -11.13 4.89
C VAL A 588 3.62 -11.57 3.93
N PHE A 589 4.88 -11.40 4.35
CA PHE A 589 6.09 -11.84 3.65
C PHE A 589 6.88 -12.85 4.50
N PRO A 590 6.38 -14.09 4.67
CA PRO A 590 7.03 -15.06 5.53
C PRO A 590 8.43 -15.44 5.03
N ASN A 591 8.64 -15.49 3.72
CA ASN A 591 9.95 -15.66 3.08
C ASN A 591 10.78 -14.36 2.99
N GLY A 592 10.35 -13.30 3.67
CA GLY A 592 10.97 -11.99 3.59
C GLY A 592 12.41 -11.98 4.12
N PHE A 593 13.22 -11.09 3.57
CA PHE A 593 14.65 -10.99 3.86
C PHE A 593 15.09 -9.53 3.88
N PHE A 594 16.33 -9.34 4.33
CA PHE A 594 17.10 -8.16 3.94
C PHE A 594 18.56 -8.58 3.70
N GLU A 595 19.24 -7.78 2.90
CA GLU A 595 20.63 -7.98 2.48
C GLU A 595 21.43 -6.70 2.68
N VAL A 596 22.70 -6.86 3.03
CA VAL A 596 23.64 -5.76 3.20
C VAL A 596 24.98 -6.07 2.55
N GLU A 597 25.66 -5.01 2.11
CA GLU A 597 27.06 -5.06 1.70
C GLU A 597 27.95 -4.48 2.80
N MET A 598 28.86 -5.32 3.31
CA MET A 598 29.84 -4.97 4.33
C MET A 598 31.23 -4.87 3.72
N LYS A 599 32.01 -3.87 4.14
CA LYS A 599 33.46 -3.88 3.93
C LYS A 599 34.09 -4.86 4.91
N SER A 600 34.89 -5.78 4.39
CA SER A 600 35.54 -6.85 5.15
C SER A 600 37.04 -6.94 4.85
N ALA A 601 37.75 -7.77 5.60
CA ALA A 601 39.18 -8.01 5.40
C ALA A 601 39.55 -9.47 5.65
N ALA A 602 40.53 -9.97 4.88
CA ALA A 602 41.10 -11.29 5.08
C ALA A 602 41.46 -11.55 6.55
N GLY A 603 40.91 -12.63 7.10
CA GLY A 603 41.17 -13.08 8.48
C GLY A 603 40.37 -12.34 9.56
N GLY A 604 39.44 -11.44 9.19
CA GLY A 604 38.52 -10.78 10.12
C GLY A 604 37.28 -11.63 10.45
N SER A 605 36.36 -11.04 11.21
CA SER A 605 35.06 -11.64 11.53
C SER A 605 33.90 -10.71 11.20
N LEU A 606 32.75 -11.30 10.88
CA LEU A 606 31.46 -10.63 10.84
C LEU A 606 30.70 -10.98 12.10
N GLU A 607 30.35 -9.99 12.90
CA GLU A 607 29.53 -10.17 14.09
C GLU A 607 28.13 -9.63 13.84
N ILE A 608 27.13 -10.47 14.11
CA ILE A 608 25.72 -10.16 13.96
C ILE A 608 25.08 -10.17 15.34
N GLY A 609 24.50 -9.03 15.72
CA GLY A 609 23.74 -8.87 16.95
C GLY A 609 22.25 -9.04 16.70
N PHE A 610 21.63 -10.01 17.37
CA PHE A 610 20.21 -10.30 17.36
C PHE A 610 19.54 -9.84 18.65
N LEU A 611 18.27 -9.45 18.56
CA LEU A 611 17.43 -9.17 19.72
C LEU A 611 17.06 -10.51 20.40
N PRO A 612 17.43 -10.71 21.68
CA PRO A 612 17.13 -11.96 22.38
C PRO A 612 15.64 -12.27 22.42
N GLY A 613 15.29 -13.54 22.23
CA GLY A 613 13.91 -14.04 22.30
C GLY A 613 13.04 -13.79 21.07
N CYS A 614 13.60 -13.29 19.96
CA CYS A 614 12.85 -13.14 18.70
C CYS A 614 12.79 -14.43 17.89
N ALA A 615 13.94 -15.01 17.53
CA ALA A 615 14.04 -16.29 16.84
C ALA A 615 15.20 -17.09 17.45
N SER A 616 15.09 -18.42 17.42
CA SER A 616 16.15 -19.32 17.89
C SER A 616 17.11 -19.76 16.78
N GLU A 617 16.72 -19.58 15.52
CA GLU A 617 17.50 -19.91 14.34
C GLU A 617 17.21 -18.93 13.19
N CYS A 618 18.14 -18.86 12.24
CA CYS A 618 17.98 -18.09 11.01
C CYS A 618 18.73 -18.76 9.86
N ARG A 619 18.38 -18.39 8.63
CA ARG A 619 19.20 -18.68 7.45
C ARG A 619 20.06 -17.46 7.14
N ILE A 620 21.33 -17.70 6.88
CA ILE A 620 22.26 -16.65 6.49
C ILE A 620 22.91 -17.07 5.18
N THR A 621 22.84 -16.17 4.20
CA THR A 621 23.56 -16.30 2.94
C THR A 621 24.75 -15.34 2.95
N LEU A 622 25.96 -15.88 2.93
CA LEU A 622 27.21 -15.12 2.88
C LEU A 622 27.91 -15.39 1.54
N ASN A 623 28.05 -14.35 0.71
CA ASN A 623 28.65 -14.44 -0.63
C ASN A 623 28.08 -15.60 -1.48
N GLY A 624 26.76 -15.78 -1.42
CA GLY A 624 26.03 -16.80 -2.18
C GLY A 624 25.99 -18.20 -1.56
N SER A 625 26.69 -18.43 -0.44
CA SER A 625 26.60 -19.69 0.32
C SER A 625 25.60 -19.53 1.45
N THR A 626 24.56 -20.39 1.47
CA THR A 626 23.47 -20.33 2.45
C THR A 626 23.59 -21.46 3.47
N ASP A 627 23.60 -21.10 4.75
CA ASP A 627 23.62 -22.04 5.87
C ASP A 627 22.57 -21.68 6.92
N LYS A 628 22.16 -22.68 7.71
CA LYS A 628 21.30 -22.50 8.89
C LYS A 628 22.15 -22.28 10.13
N TYR A 629 21.83 -21.26 10.92
CA TYR A 629 22.54 -20.92 12.15
C TYR A 629 21.59 -20.89 13.34
N LYS A 630 22.04 -21.47 14.46
CA LYS A 630 21.40 -21.26 15.75
C LYS A 630 21.82 -19.89 16.29
N ILE A 631 20.85 -19.10 16.74
CA ILE A 631 21.09 -17.81 17.37
C ILE A 631 21.48 -18.07 18.84
N PRO A 632 22.69 -17.67 19.27
CA PRO A 632 23.11 -17.89 20.66
C PRO A 632 22.23 -17.15 21.66
N GLN A 633 22.17 -17.61 22.90
CA GLN A 633 21.31 -17.01 23.93
C GLN A 633 21.68 -15.55 24.26
N ASP A 634 22.96 -15.18 24.09
CA ASP A 634 23.43 -13.80 24.25
C ASP A 634 23.14 -12.91 23.02
N GLY A 635 22.54 -13.49 21.98
CA GLY A 635 22.17 -12.81 20.74
C GLY A 635 23.35 -12.50 19.82
N ARG A 636 24.56 -13.05 20.03
CA ARG A 636 25.74 -12.70 19.23
C ARG A 636 26.23 -13.87 18.39
N LEU A 637 26.11 -13.75 17.07
CA LEU A 637 26.65 -14.71 16.12
C LEU A 637 27.91 -14.16 15.46
N THR A 638 28.99 -14.95 15.43
CA THR A 638 30.24 -14.59 14.75
C THR A 638 30.47 -15.53 13.57
N LEU A 639 30.70 -14.95 12.39
CA LEU A 639 30.99 -15.64 11.15
C LEU A 639 32.38 -15.25 10.64
N PRO A 640 33.08 -16.13 9.91
CA PRO A 640 34.32 -15.75 9.24
C PRO A 640 34.05 -14.66 8.20
N SER A 641 34.91 -13.64 8.16
CA SER A 641 34.77 -12.54 7.20
C SER A 641 35.49 -12.88 5.89
N PRO A 642 34.82 -12.83 4.73
CA PRO A 642 35.47 -13.04 3.44
C PRO A 642 36.37 -11.84 3.10
N ASP A 643 37.38 -12.02 2.25
CA ASP A 643 38.27 -10.91 1.88
C ASP A 643 37.56 -9.85 1.02
N GLY A 644 37.80 -8.57 1.32
CA GLY A 644 37.29 -7.42 0.57
C GLY A 644 35.84 -7.00 0.87
N ARG A 645 34.86 -7.62 0.20
CA ARG A 645 33.42 -7.31 0.38
C ARG A 645 32.65 -8.57 0.76
N ALA A 646 31.76 -8.41 1.72
CA ALA A 646 30.82 -9.44 2.13
C ALA A 646 29.39 -9.01 1.81
N THR A 647 28.68 -9.80 1.02
CA THR A 647 27.22 -9.70 0.87
C THR A 647 26.59 -10.66 1.86
N LEU A 648 25.82 -10.11 2.79
CA LEU A 648 25.16 -10.83 3.87
C LEU A 648 23.65 -10.67 3.73
N ARG A 649 22.94 -11.78 3.54
CA ARG A 649 21.47 -11.85 3.54
C ARG A 649 20.99 -12.65 4.72
N ILE A 650 19.97 -12.13 5.41
CA ILE A 650 19.36 -12.75 6.60
C ILE A 650 17.89 -13.04 6.33
N GLU A 651 17.50 -14.27 6.66
CA GLU A 651 16.17 -14.85 6.43
C GLU A 651 15.72 -15.65 7.65
N LYS A 652 14.40 -15.84 7.80
CA LYS A 652 13.88 -16.72 8.85
C LYS A 652 14.26 -18.18 8.61
N SER A 653 14.33 -18.95 9.69
CA SER A 653 14.28 -20.42 9.67
C SER A 653 13.17 -20.84 10.64
N GLY A 654 12.17 -21.55 10.15
CA GLY A 654 10.97 -21.92 10.94
C GLY A 654 9.92 -20.81 11.01
N ALA A 655 9.19 -20.76 12.13
CA ALA A 655 8.02 -19.90 12.31
C ALA A 655 8.37 -18.44 12.71
N ASP A 656 9.48 -18.24 13.42
CA ASP A 656 9.83 -16.96 14.03
C ASP A 656 10.76 -16.10 13.16
N TYR A 657 10.61 -14.77 13.22
CA TYR A 657 11.38 -13.82 12.43
C TYR A 657 12.62 -13.30 13.20
N PRO A 658 13.83 -13.38 12.64
CA PRO A 658 15.02 -12.89 13.32
C PRO A 658 15.03 -11.35 13.37
N GLY A 659 15.09 -10.81 14.59
CA GLY A 659 15.27 -9.37 14.84
C GLY A 659 16.74 -9.02 14.95
N VAL A 660 17.28 -8.25 14.01
CA VAL A 660 18.69 -7.89 13.92
C VAL A 660 18.91 -6.44 14.36
N ILE A 661 19.84 -6.25 15.29
CA ILE A 661 20.19 -4.97 15.91
C ILE A 661 21.44 -4.36 15.24
N SER A 662 22.43 -5.19 14.90
CA SER A 662 23.70 -4.71 14.36
C SER A 662 24.41 -5.78 13.53
N ILE A 663 25.19 -5.32 12.55
CA ILE A 663 26.11 -6.14 11.75
C ILE A 663 27.42 -5.36 11.70
N ARG A 664 28.51 -5.94 12.19
CA ARG A 664 29.83 -5.29 12.17
C ARG A 664 30.91 -6.21 11.62
N SER A 665 31.84 -5.63 10.86
CA SER A 665 33.07 -6.31 10.47
C SER A 665 34.20 -5.86 11.41
N CYS A 666 34.87 -6.82 12.03
CA CYS A 666 36.04 -6.62 12.90
C CYS A 666 37.34 -6.92 12.12
#